data_AF-A0A6N4UKX8-F1
#
_entry.id   AF-A0A6N4UKX8-F1
#
_cell.length_a   1.000
_cell.length_b   1.000
_cell.length_c   1.000
_cell.angle_alpha   90.00
_cell.angle_beta   90.00
_cell.angle_gamma   90.00
#
_symmetry.space_group_name_H-M   'P 1'
#
loop_
_entity.id
_entity.type
_entity.pdbx_description
1 polymer ?
#
loop_
_entity_poly.entity_id
_entity_poly.type
_entity_poly.pdbx_seq_one_letter_code
_entity_poly.pdbx_strand_id
1 'polypeptide(L)'
;MARLPIPGQDSGTWGDILNEYLSQAHKTDGALKDNAVTANVLAPNSITNTAIADDAVNAASIANGSITEALLDGGVTTKLNQAAPTWSTLSGKPAVVAAGSDGVAARSAIDAIDPQTLATVSPARSRPLVRNRKNLARFETALATKANPVITVLGNSITYGVGADGSGSTTNGYYEPYRQYAWPVLLRKLLAARAGQLPCENFIGLSGLFGYAENPQNSAGTIQSVGPFGSLTVGGQNGGGIGLPSTSASIDIPASKAGRFTALDVLCWGTASGTAGYRPKVLIDNVEVYAGGTIATGNLDVIPITGLSDAAHKITLVGTGVSGCFVAGVVTRRSSGIIVNRIACPGARASDVSGAAYGFTTVQQQRNIDAAVTAGYSDLVVIQFTANEVYQQPSLSDFQTAVNSIITRATTGHGAACVLLLGDPMVTNEETAYAIKGSQYRAVLQSISDSNQYVAYADQNALFGDRTSGEAMGMWPSGTVHPALEGHRRMADFVRDILPGSLISSSVGGSSIDGTIDKVSAASAVAIPSVIAARDANGNLSADAFIPGSATTTPSGTTTTLTANDAEVQIFAGGSGNQTVVLPTTSVEKARHFRIINSNAATLIVQASDATSIGLIPIGQSLEVTALQATPTTYSHWNSAIGSGNGYTYRDTPVGGSIALRNASANLLADAFVPTKTSTASSAGTLTMNSDSTQVQEITGTAVHTVRLPNGGVTAGMDYRIINNSTGTVTVQSSGGNTITTVAAGSAVLFIAQIDLPTATANWR
;
A
#
# COMPACT_ATOMS: atom_id res chain seq x y z
N MET A 1 -65.12 64.20 17.68
CA MET A 1 -64.95 62.84 18.26
C MET A 1 -64.25 63.00 19.59
N ALA A 2 -64.64 62.24 20.61
CA ALA A 2 -63.85 62.18 21.84
C ALA A 2 -62.51 61.51 21.53
N ARG A 3 -61.39 62.18 21.83
CA ARG A 3 -60.09 61.51 21.85
C ARG A 3 -60.04 60.60 23.08
N LEU A 4 -59.34 59.48 22.98
CA LEU A 4 -58.96 58.74 24.20
C LEU A 4 -58.05 59.65 25.04
N PRO A 5 -58.23 59.72 26.37
CA PRO A 5 -57.32 60.43 27.26
C PRO A 5 -55.88 59.92 27.12
N ILE A 6 -54.91 60.83 27.09
CA ILE A 6 -53.49 60.51 27.02
C ILE A 6 -52.83 61.11 28.29
N PRO A 7 -51.99 60.36 29.03
CA PRO A 7 -51.39 60.86 30.27
C PRO A 7 -50.65 62.19 30.07
N GLY A 8 -51.11 63.24 30.76
CA GLY A 8 -50.51 64.58 30.72
C GLY A 8 -51.03 65.50 29.60
N GLN A 9 -52.11 65.13 28.90
CA GLN A 9 -52.64 65.91 27.76
C GLN A 9 -53.97 66.62 28.03
N ASP A 10 -54.73 66.23 29.06
CA ASP A 10 -56.01 66.86 29.41
C ASP A 10 -55.79 67.97 30.46
N SER A 11 -56.70 68.96 30.54
CA SER A 11 -56.47 70.19 31.32
C SER A 11 -57.68 70.64 32.15
N GLY A 12 -57.41 71.46 33.18
CA GLY A 12 -58.37 71.83 34.22
C GLY A 12 -58.57 70.70 35.23
N THR A 13 -59.26 70.96 36.34
CA THR A 13 -59.28 70.07 37.53
C THR A 13 -59.57 68.60 37.23
N TRP A 14 -60.51 68.30 36.33
CA TRP A 14 -60.80 66.91 35.92
C TRP A 14 -59.75 66.32 34.99
N GLY A 15 -59.11 67.13 34.13
CA GLY A 15 -57.97 66.72 33.33
C GLY A 15 -56.74 66.42 34.20
N ASP A 16 -56.48 67.25 35.21
CA ASP A 16 -55.36 67.07 36.15
C ASP A 16 -55.52 65.76 36.96
N ILE A 17 -56.70 65.51 37.52
CA ILE A 17 -57.03 64.25 38.22
C ILE A 17 -56.93 63.03 37.28
N LEU A 18 -57.40 63.17 36.04
CA LEU A 18 -57.33 62.11 35.04
C LEU A 18 -55.89 61.80 34.63
N ASN A 19 -55.06 62.83 34.45
CA ASN A 19 -53.63 62.68 34.20
C ASN A 19 -52.93 61.97 35.36
N GLU A 20 -53.18 62.39 36.61
CA GLU A 20 -52.62 61.77 37.82
C GLU A 20 -53.01 60.30 37.93
N TYR A 21 -54.28 59.97 37.71
CA TYR A 21 -54.79 58.59 37.73
C TYR A 21 -54.17 57.72 36.62
N LEU A 22 -54.18 58.19 35.37
CA LEU A 22 -53.60 57.44 34.25
C LEU A 22 -52.10 57.25 34.41
N SER A 23 -51.40 58.23 34.97
CA SER A 23 -49.96 58.17 35.26
C SER A 23 -49.59 57.12 36.29
N GLN A 24 -50.53 56.49 37.00
CA GLN A 24 -50.21 55.37 37.90
C GLN A 24 -49.75 54.15 37.09
N ALA A 25 -50.52 53.77 36.06
CA ALA A 25 -50.31 52.54 35.28
C ALA A 25 -49.64 52.77 33.90
N HIS A 26 -49.72 53.97 33.33
CA HIS A 26 -49.25 54.27 31.98
C HIS A 26 -47.98 55.14 31.95
N LYS A 27 -47.20 54.98 30.89
CA LYS A 27 -46.13 55.87 30.43
C LYS A 27 -46.77 57.10 29.74
N THR A 28 -45.98 58.14 29.49
CA THR A 28 -46.46 59.40 28.88
C THR A 28 -46.94 59.26 27.42
N ASP A 29 -46.60 58.17 26.75
CA ASP A 29 -47.08 57.80 25.41
C ASP A 29 -48.40 57.00 25.44
N GLY A 30 -48.92 56.68 26.63
CA GLY A 30 -50.12 55.85 26.81
C GLY A 30 -49.87 54.34 26.80
N ALA A 31 -48.64 53.86 26.65
CA ALA A 31 -48.30 52.46 26.87
C ALA A 31 -48.33 52.11 28.37
N LEU A 32 -48.48 50.83 28.72
CA LEU A 32 -48.32 50.39 30.11
C LEU A 32 -46.88 50.58 30.61
N LYS A 33 -46.72 50.90 31.90
CA LYS A 33 -45.41 50.91 32.56
C LYS A 33 -44.79 49.52 32.61
N ASP A 34 -43.46 49.47 32.71
CA ASP A 34 -42.74 48.24 32.94
C ASP A 34 -43.19 47.64 34.29
N ASN A 35 -43.47 46.33 34.31
CA ASN A 35 -44.09 45.62 35.44
C ASN A 35 -45.50 46.10 35.86
N ALA A 36 -46.24 46.86 35.03
CA ALA A 36 -47.64 47.21 35.33
C ALA A 36 -48.56 45.98 35.39
N VAL A 37 -48.26 44.94 34.62
CA VAL A 37 -48.91 43.63 34.69
C VAL A 37 -48.01 42.70 35.49
N THR A 38 -48.37 42.46 36.75
CA THR A 38 -47.68 41.49 37.63
C THR A 38 -48.51 40.22 37.79
N ALA A 39 -47.92 39.17 38.37
CA ALA A 39 -48.63 37.92 38.68
C ALA A 39 -49.91 38.14 39.50
N ASN A 40 -49.96 39.16 40.37
CA ASN A 40 -51.14 39.47 41.19
C ASN A 40 -52.27 40.17 40.41
N VAL A 41 -51.99 40.67 39.20
CA VAL A 41 -52.98 41.29 38.29
C VAL A 41 -53.52 40.27 37.28
N LEU A 42 -52.79 39.19 37.04
CA LEU A 42 -53.21 38.09 36.17
C LEU A 42 -54.08 37.08 36.93
N ALA A 43 -55.34 36.94 36.51
CA ALA A 43 -56.19 35.88 37.04
C ALA A 43 -55.70 34.50 36.55
N PRO A 44 -55.88 33.42 37.34
CA PRO A 44 -55.54 32.07 36.89
C PRO A 44 -56.18 31.74 35.53
N ASN A 45 -55.37 31.21 34.61
CA ASN A 45 -55.75 30.86 33.23
C ASN A 45 -56.20 32.05 32.34
N SER A 46 -55.95 33.31 32.71
CA SER A 46 -56.31 34.47 31.88
C SER A 46 -55.47 34.61 30.61
N ILE A 47 -54.25 34.07 30.61
CA ILE A 47 -53.40 33.98 29.42
C ILE A 47 -53.61 32.58 28.81
N THR A 48 -54.30 32.53 27.68
CA THR A 48 -54.54 31.29 26.93
C THR A 48 -53.44 31.05 25.90
N ASN A 49 -53.34 29.83 25.36
CA ASN A 49 -52.35 29.50 24.32
C ASN A 49 -52.46 30.44 23.09
N THR A 50 -53.67 30.91 22.75
CA THR A 50 -53.89 31.84 21.63
C THR A 50 -53.46 33.28 21.94
N ALA A 51 -53.28 33.63 23.22
CA ALA A 51 -52.76 34.92 23.65
C ALA A 51 -51.22 34.98 23.69
N ILE A 52 -50.55 33.83 23.48
CA ILE A 52 -49.09 33.71 23.36
C ILE A 52 -48.78 33.57 21.87
N ALA A 53 -48.02 34.52 21.31
CA ALA A 53 -47.56 34.42 19.93
C ALA A 53 -46.47 33.36 19.77
N ASP A 54 -46.29 32.82 18.56
CA ASP A 54 -45.18 31.93 18.23
C ASP A 54 -43.84 32.58 18.63
N ASP A 55 -42.93 31.78 19.21
CA ASP A 55 -41.63 32.19 19.78
C ASP A 55 -41.64 33.26 20.89
N ALA A 56 -42.81 33.70 21.38
CA ALA A 56 -42.91 34.66 22.49
C ALA A 56 -42.34 34.14 23.82
N VAL A 57 -42.31 32.81 24.01
CA VAL A 57 -41.57 32.13 25.08
C VAL A 57 -40.53 31.22 24.41
N ASN A 58 -39.28 31.66 24.41
CA ASN A 58 -38.14 30.97 23.79
C ASN A 58 -37.02 30.71 24.82
N ALA A 59 -35.96 30.03 24.39
CA ALA A 59 -34.85 29.62 25.26
C ALA A 59 -34.15 30.78 26.00
N ALA A 60 -34.17 32.02 25.48
CA ALA A 60 -33.59 33.18 26.17
C ALA A 60 -34.52 33.75 27.25
N SER A 61 -35.83 33.50 27.17
CA SER A 61 -36.82 33.89 28.19
C SER A 61 -36.96 32.87 29.34
N ILE A 62 -36.42 31.66 29.17
CA ILE A 62 -36.44 30.59 30.18
C ILE A 62 -35.09 30.59 30.91
N ALA A 63 -35.08 30.92 32.19
CA ALA A 63 -33.85 30.89 32.99
C ALA A 63 -33.32 29.45 33.15
N ASN A 64 -32.01 29.25 33.04
CA ASN A 64 -31.37 27.95 33.23
C ASN A 64 -31.75 27.34 34.59
N GLY A 65 -32.22 26.08 34.59
CA GLY A 65 -32.65 25.36 35.78
C GLY A 65 -34.03 25.75 36.35
N SER A 66 -34.74 26.72 35.74
CA SER A 66 -36.10 27.09 36.19
C SER A 66 -37.15 26.01 35.94
N ILE A 67 -36.96 25.20 34.90
CA ILE A 67 -37.77 23.99 34.65
C ILE A 67 -37.03 22.79 35.25
N THR A 68 -37.56 22.25 36.35
CA THR A 68 -37.06 21.05 37.02
C THR A 68 -37.92 19.84 36.67
N GLU A 69 -37.42 18.61 36.89
CA GLU A 69 -38.17 17.38 36.59
C GLU A 69 -39.54 17.31 37.30
N ALA A 70 -39.66 17.91 38.49
CA ALA A 70 -40.92 17.99 39.24
C ALA A 70 -41.98 18.91 38.60
N LEU A 71 -41.60 19.73 37.61
CA LEU A 71 -42.49 20.58 36.83
C LEU A 71 -42.85 19.98 35.46
N LEU A 72 -42.27 18.83 35.10
CA LEU A 72 -42.59 18.10 33.87
C LEU A 72 -43.81 17.20 34.08
N ASP A 73 -44.68 17.13 33.07
CA ASP A 73 -45.80 16.19 33.06
C ASP A 73 -45.31 14.73 33.13
N GLY A 74 -46.09 13.86 33.81
CA GLY A 74 -45.74 12.45 33.99
C GLY A 74 -45.52 11.70 32.67
N GLY A 75 -46.22 12.05 31.59
CA GLY A 75 -46.02 11.47 30.26
C GLY A 75 -44.73 11.94 29.58
N VAL A 76 -44.29 13.17 29.83
CA VAL A 76 -42.99 13.70 29.38
C VAL A 76 -41.86 13.04 30.15
N THR A 77 -41.97 13.00 31.48
CA THR A 77 -41.01 12.35 32.39
C THR A 77 -40.87 10.85 32.07
N THR A 78 -41.98 10.17 31.75
CA THR A 78 -41.96 8.75 31.33
C THR A 78 -41.20 8.53 30.03
N LYS A 79 -41.29 9.46 29.07
CA LYS A 79 -40.53 9.37 27.80
C LYS A 79 -39.05 9.68 27.98
N LEU A 80 -38.72 10.68 28.81
CA LEU A 80 -37.35 11.08 29.08
C LEU A 80 -36.59 10.01 29.88
N ASN A 81 -37.27 9.39 30.85
CA ASN A 81 -36.73 8.33 31.70
C ASN A 81 -36.94 6.91 31.13
N GLN A 82 -37.39 6.78 29.88
CA GLN A 82 -37.52 5.48 29.24
C GLN A 82 -36.12 4.91 28.96
N ALA A 83 -35.78 3.82 29.65
CA ALA A 83 -34.51 3.13 29.44
C ALA A 83 -34.33 2.75 27.96
N ALA A 84 -33.11 2.90 27.45
CA ALA A 84 -32.78 2.56 26.07
C ALA A 84 -33.25 1.13 25.73
N PRO A 85 -33.87 0.90 24.56
CA PRO A 85 -34.46 -0.39 24.23
C PRO A 85 -33.39 -1.48 24.23
N THR A 86 -33.63 -2.53 25.03
CA THR A 86 -32.78 -3.72 25.06
C THR A 86 -33.13 -4.64 23.90
N TRP A 87 -32.20 -5.53 23.51
CA TRP A 87 -32.41 -6.50 22.44
C TRP A 87 -33.67 -7.38 22.62
N SER A 88 -34.08 -7.63 23.86
CA SER A 88 -35.31 -8.36 24.21
C SER A 88 -36.60 -7.57 23.95
N THR A 89 -36.54 -6.24 23.85
CA THR A 89 -37.71 -5.34 23.71
C THR A 89 -37.97 -4.85 22.27
N LEU A 90 -37.12 -5.20 21.31
CA LEU A 90 -37.27 -4.79 19.91
C LEU A 90 -38.28 -5.69 19.15
N SER A 91 -39.32 -5.05 18.62
CA SER A 91 -40.27 -5.63 17.66
C SER A 91 -39.66 -5.67 16.25
N GLY A 92 -40.01 -6.67 15.45
CA GLY A 92 -39.53 -6.80 14.06
C GLY A 92 -38.11 -7.36 13.89
N LYS A 93 -37.51 -7.92 14.94
CA LYS A 93 -36.18 -8.55 14.87
C LYS A 93 -36.14 -9.76 13.90
N PRO A 94 -35.02 -9.99 13.18
CA PRO A 94 -34.81 -11.22 12.42
C PRO A 94 -34.99 -12.47 13.29
N ALA A 95 -35.55 -13.54 12.72
CA ALA A 95 -35.93 -14.76 13.46
C ALA A 95 -34.74 -15.69 13.81
N VAL A 96 -33.60 -15.12 14.18
CA VAL A 96 -32.41 -15.80 14.72
C VAL A 96 -31.78 -14.79 15.69
N VAL A 97 -31.74 -14.97 17.01
CA VAL A 97 -31.60 -16.21 17.77
C VAL A 97 -32.65 -16.30 18.88
N ALA A 98 -33.56 -17.29 18.79
CA ALA A 98 -34.11 -17.95 19.97
C ALA A 98 -33.26 -19.20 20.24
N ALA A 99 -33.10 -19.57 21.51
CA ALA A 99 -32.08 -20.53 21.93
C ALA A 99 -32.16 -21.89 21.18
N GLY A 100 -31.05 -22.29 20.54
CA GLY A 100 -30.85 -23.67 20.06
C GLY A 100 -30.75 -23.89 18.54
N SER A 101 -30.98 -22.88 17.69
CA SER A 101 -30.89 -23.03 16.23
C SER A 101 -29.50 -22.70 15.68
N ASP A 102 -29.04 -23.48 14.69
CA ASP A 102 -27.71 -23.45 14.10
C ASP A 102 -27.20 -22.04 13.71
N GLY A 103 -26.01 -21.70 14.23
CA GLY A 103 -25.34 -20.44 13.95
C GLY A 103 -24.89 -20.27 12.49
N VAL A 104 -24.78 -21.35 11.70
CA VAL A 104 -24.49 -21.27 10.26
C VAL A 104 -25.65 -20.61 9.51
N ALA A 105 -26.89 -21.06 9.78
CA ALA A 105 -28.08 -20.45 9.20
C ALA A 105 -28.25 -18.99 9.66
N ALA A 106 -27.92 -18.68 10.92
CA ALA A 106 -27.91 -17.31 11.44
C ALA A 106 -26.95 -16.40 10.66
N ARG A 107 -25.72 -16.86 10.39
CA ARG A 107 -24.70 -16.11 9.64
C ARG A 107 -25.10 -15.89 8.18
N SER A 108 -25.62 -16.93 7.53
CA SER A 108 -26.03 -16.84 6.11
C SER A 108 -27.25 -15.93 5.89
N ALA A 109 -28.12 -15.72 6.90
CA ALA A 109 -29.29 -14.86 6.80
C ALA A 109 -28.99 -13.35 6.94
N ILE A 110 -27.79 -12.99 7.39
CA ILE A 110 -27.33 -11.59 7.55
C ILE A 110 -26.12 -11.26 6.66
N ASP A 111 -25.78 -12.14 5.72
CA ASP A 111 -24.60 -12.06 4.85
C ASP A 111 -23.27 -11.95 5.63
N ALA A 112 -23.23 -12.49 6.86
CA ALA A 112 -22.06 -12.44 7.72
C ALA A 112 -21.05 -13.53 7.33
N ILE A 113 -19.95 -13.08 6.73
CA ILE A 113 -18.75 -13.85 6.42
C ILE A 113 -18.26 -14.60 7.68
N ASP A 114 -17.87 -15.86 7.50
CA ASP A 114 -17.40 -16.74 8.57
C ASP A 114 -16.14 -16.17 9.28
N PRO A 115 -16.12 -16.06 10.62
CA PRO A 115 -14.94 -15.67 11.39
C PRO A 115 -13.64 -16.42 11.01
N GLN A 116 -13.72 -17.68 10.59
CA GLN A 116 -12.52 -18.41 10.13
C GLN A 116 -12.01 -17.92 8.76
N THR A 117 -12.90 -17.49 7.86
CA THR A 117 -12.50 -16.82 6.60
C THR A 117 -11.98 -15.40 6.83
N LEU A 118 -12.38 -14.75 7.93
CA LEU A 118 -11.85 -13.46 8.39
C LEU A 118 -10.42 -13.57 8.96
N ALA A 119 -9.96 -14.76 9.32
CA ALA A 119 -8.58 -15.00 9.77
C ALA A 119 -7.60 -15.23 8.59
N THR A 120 -8.09 -15.68 7.43
CA THR A 120 -7.26 -15.93 6.23
C THR A 120 -7.30 -14.77 5.22
N VAL A 121 -8.32 -13.92 5.28
CA VAL A 121 -8.37 -12.66 4.54
C VAL A 121 -8.13 -11.52 5.53
N SER A 122 -6.89 -11.01 5.58
CA SER A 122 -6.63 -9.69 6.17
C SER A 122 -7.65 -8.71 5.57
N PRO A 123 -8.56 -8.11 6.37
CA PRO A 123 -9.63 -7.29 5.82
C PRO A 123 -9.01 -6.19 4.97
N ALA A 124 -9.55 -6.01 3.76
CA ALA A 124 -9.05 -5.01 2.82
C ALA A 124 -8.98 -3.67 3.55
N ARG A 125 -7.76 -3.20 3.81
CA ARG A 125 -7.50 -2.08 4.72
C ARG A 125 -8.31 -0.88 4.22
N SER A 126 -9.37 -0.52 4.94
CA SER A 126 -10.25 0.59 4.59
C SER A 126 -9.37 1.80 4.30
N ARG A 127 -9.46 2.38 3.09
CA ARG A 127 -8.59 3.51 2.71
C ARG A 127 -8.66 4.54 3.82
N PRO A 128 -7.51 5.02 4.36
CA PRO A 128 -7.56 6.04 5.39
C PRO A 128 -8.36 7.24 4.89
N LEU A 129 -9.14 7.85 5.79
CA LEU A 129 -10.06 8.91 5.42
C LEU A 129 -9.28 10.11 4.87
N VAL A 130 -9.70 10.58 3.70
CA VAL A 130 -9.15 11.79 3.07
C VAL A 130 -10.28 12.77 2.88
N ARG A 131 -10.22 13.88 3.61
CA ARG A 131 -11.13 15.00 3.46
C ARG A 131 -10.86 15.66 2.11
N ASN A 132 -11.93 15.86 1.33
CA ASN A 132 -11.90 16.46 -0.01
C ASN A 132 -10.91 15.82 -1.01
N ARG A 133 -10.77 14.47 -1.01
CA ARG A 133 -9.87 13.74 -1.95
C ARG A 133 -10.00 14.18 -3.41
N LYS A 134 -11.22 14.51 -3.87
CA LYS A 134 -11.52 15.02 -5.22
C LYS A 134 -10.65 16.24 -5.63
N ASN A 135 -10.16 17.01 -4.66
CA ASN A 135 -9.30 18.17 -4.89
C ASN A 135 -7.87 17.78 -5.34
N LEU A 136 -7.52 16.48 -5.35
CA LEU A 136 -6.26 15.94 -5.87
C LEU A 136 -6.30 15.58 -7.37
N ALA A 137 -7.37 15.92 -8.10
CA ALA A 137 -7.58 15.53 -9.50
C ALA A 137 -6.46 15.96 -10.49
N ARG A 138 -5.69 17.02 -10.21
CA ARG A 138 -4.51 17.37 -11.03
C ARG A 138 -3.40 16.34 -10.86
N PHE A 139 -3.20 15.83 -9.64
CA PHE A 139 -2.24 14.76 -9.37
C PHE A 139 -2.69 13.41 -9.95
N GLU A 140 -3.99 13.10 -9.93
CA GLU A 140 -4.56 11.96 -10.68
C GLU A 140 -4.22 12.05 -12.17
N THR A 141 -4.44 13.21 -12.77
CA THR A 141 -4.06 13.48 -14.17
C THR A 141 -2.55 13.30 -14.38
N ALA A 142 -1.71 13.81 -13.48
CA ALA A 142 -0.25 13.66 -13.57
C ALA A 142 0.17 12.18 -13.50
N LEU A 143 -0.38 11.39 -12.56
CA LEU A 143 -0.14 9.95 -12.44
C LEU A 143 -0.52 9.18 -13.73
N ALA A 144 -1.55 9.62 -14.45
CA ALA A 144 -2.00 8.99 -15.69
C ALA A 144 -1.24 9.42 -16.95
N THR A 145 -0.57 10.59 -16.93
CA THR A 145 -0.03 11.23 -18.15
C THR A 145 1.48 11.48 -18.13
N LYS A 146 2.11 11.61 -16.96
CA LYS A 146 3.56 11.85 -16.84
C LYS A 146 4.31 10.55 -16.58
N ALA A 147 5.45 10.39 -17.24
CA ALA A 147 6.37 9.30 -16.96
C ALA A 147 6.96 9.39 -15.54
N ASN A 148 7.27 10.60 -15.09
CA ASN A 148 7.76 10.88 -13.73
C ASN A 148 6.88 11.95 -13.02
N PRO A 149 5.74 11.57 -12.43
CA PRO A 149 4.95 12.48 -11.58
C PRO A 149 5.74 12.87 -10.32
N VAL A 150 5.68 14.14 -9.92
CA VAL A 150 6.50 14.66 -8.81
C VAL A 150 5.69 14.95 -7.55
N ILE A 151 6.05 14.27 -6.45
CA ILE A 151 5.61 14.60 -5.10
C ILE A 151 6.74 15.38 -4.41
N THR A 152 6.43 16.56 -3.88
CA THR A 152 7.34 17.35 -3.05
C THR A 152 6.77 17.48 -1.64
N VAL A 153 7.48 16.92 -0.66
CA VAL A 153 7.06 16.89 0.74
C VAL A 153 7.75 18.00 1.52
N LEU A 154 6.96 18.95 2.01
CA LEU A 154 7.34 20.01 2.95
C LEU A 154 7.05 19.58 4.39
N GLY A 155 8.03 19.72 5.28
CA GLY A 155 7.72 19.58 6.70
C GLY A 155 8.82 19.77 7.74
N ASN A 156 8.43 19.40 8.96
CA ASN A 156 9.15 19.57 10.23
C ASN A 156 10.17 18.45 10.54
N SER A 157 10.57 18.34 11.82
CA SER A 157 11.47 17.31 12.38
C SER A 157 11.03 15.86 12.09
N ILE A 158 9.72 15.60 12.08
CA ILE A 158 9.15 14.28 11.77
C ILE A 158 9.36 13.98 10.29
N THR A 159 9.05 14.94 9.42
CA THR A 159 9.27 14.77 7.96
C THR A 159 10.77 14.66 7.62
N TYR A 160 11.64 15.25 8.44
CA TYR A 160 13.10 15.10 8.33
C TYR A 160 13.56 13.66 8.61
N GLY A 161 12.97 13.01 9.61
CA GLY A 161 13.33 11.66 10.09
C GLY A 161 14.29 11.67 11.28
N VAL A 162 14.18 12.64 12.18
CA VAL A 162 14.86 12.57 13.49
C VAL A 162 14.39 11.32 14.24
N GLY A 163 15.28 10.58 14.92
CA GLY A 163 14.93 9.35 15.66
C GLY A 163 14.44 8.15 14.83
N ALA A 164 14.45 8.26 13.49
CA ALA A 164 13.92 7.26 12.57
C ALA A 164 14.72 5.95 12.52
N ASP A 165 15.90 5.90 13.15
CA ASP A 165 16.73 4.71 13.38
C ASP A 165 16.35 3.94 14.67
N GLY A 166 15.50 4.52 15.52
CA GLY A 166 15.11 3.94 16.81
C GLY A 166 15.98 4.38 18.00
N SER A 167 17.01 5.22 17.82
CA SER A 167 17.71 5.83 18.94
C SER A 167 16.96 7.06 19.46
N GLY A 168 16.60 7.05 20.74
CA GLY A 168 15.71 8.06 21.35
C GLY A 168 16.27 9.48 21.47
N SER A 169 17.47 9.75 20.96
CA SER A 169 18.11 11.07 21.00
C SER A 169 19.14 11.23 19.89
N THR A 170 18.97 12.27 19.06
CA THR A 170 19.99 12.70 18.09
C THR A 170 20.22 14.21 18.19
N THR A 171 20.74 14.67 19.33
CA THR A 171 21.00 16.09 19.63
C THR A 171 21.93 16.80 18.65
N ASN A 172 22.52 16.08 17.68
CA ASN A 172 23.42 16.58 16.64
C ASN A 172 23.01 16.22 15.21
N GLY A 173 21.70 16.06 14.93
CA GLY A 173 20.99 16.45 13.68
C GLY A 173 21.45 16.01 12.27
N TYR A 174 22.62 15.41 12.07
CA TYR A 174 23.35 15.41 10.79
C TYR A 174 23.92 14.05 10.38
N TYR A 175 23.43 12.95 10.97
CA TYR A 175 23.96 11.61 10.70
C TYR A 175 23.24 10.92 9.52
N GLU A 176 24.05 10.33 8.63
CA GLU A 176 23.65 9.59 7.42
C GLU A 176 22.49 8.60 7.62
N PRO A 177 22.47 7.72 8.64
CA PRO A 177 21.48 6.64 8.73
C PRO A 177 20.06 7.13 8.99
N TYR A 178 19.88 8.26 9.68
CA TYR A 178 18.54 8.78 10.01
C TYR A 178 17.76 9.16 8.73
N ARG A 179 18.48 9.71 7.73
CA ARG A 179 17.84 10.27 6.53
C ARG A 179 17.21 9.22 5.62
N GLN A 180 17.71 7.99 5.61
CA GLN A 180 17.21 6.90 4.74
C GLN A 180 15.96 6.19 5.28
N TYR A 181 15.62 6.44 6.56
CA TYR A 181 14.48 5.87 7.28
C TYR A 181 13.31 6.84 7.45
N ALA A 182 13.49 8.12 7.11
CA ALA A 182 12.42 9.11 7.12
C ALA A 182 11.26 8.70 6.19
N TRP A 183 10.02 8.94 6.61
CA TRP A 183 8.83 8.48 5.88
C TRP A 183 8.78 8.91 4.39
N PRO A 184 9.25 10.10 3.94
CA PRO A 184 9.20 10.44 2.51
C PRO A 184 10.18 9.61 1.67
N VAL A 185 11.31 9.18 2.27
CA VAL A 185 12.30 8.31 1.60
C VAL A 185 11.78 6.87 1.57
N LEU A 186 11.16 6.41 2.66
CA LEU A 186 10.46 5.12 2.67
C LEU A 186 9.30 5.11 1.65
N LEU A 187 8.54 6.19 1.50
CA LEU A 187 7.49 6.31 0.47
C LEU A 187 8.10 6.19 -0.93
N ARG A 188 9.22 6.87 -1.22
CA ARG A 188 9.93 6.73 -2.50
C ARG A 188 10.31 5.27 -2.78
N LYS A 189 10.90 4.59 -1.79
CA LYS A 189 11.29 3.18 -1.87
C LYS A 189 10.08 2.26 -2.11
N LEU A 190 8.97 2.49 -1.39
CA LEU A 190 7.72 1.73 -1.55
C LEU A 190 7.07 1.92 -2.93
N LEU A 191 7.07 3.15 -3.47
CA LEU A 191 6.52 3.43 -4.80
C LEU A 191 7.40 2.85 -5.91
N ALA A 192 8.72 2.95 -5.82
CA ALA A 192 9.65 2.33 -6.76
C ALA A 192 9.53 0.79 -6.77
N ALA A 193 9.53 0.16 -5.59
CA ALA A 193 9.37 -1.29 -5.47
C ALA A 193 8.05 -1.80 -6.09
N ARG A 194 6.95 -1.04 -5.93
CA ARG A 194 5.64 -1.36 -6.55
C ARG A 194 5.61 -1.17 -8.06
N ALA A 195 6.46 -0.30 -8.61
CA ALA A 195 6.67 -0.17 -10.05
C ALA A 195 7.62 -1.24 -10.63
N GLY A 196 8.15 -2.15 -9.81
CA GLY A 196 9.19 -3.11 -10.22
C GLY A 196 10.55 -2.45 -10.50
N GLN A 197 10.81 -1.28 -9.89
CA GLN A 197 11.98 -0.45 -10.16
C GLN A 197 12.89 -0.32 -8.94
N LEU A 198 14.19 -0.19 -9.19
CA LEU A 198 15.15 0.22 -8.16
C LEU A 198 14.91 1.69 -7.80
N PRO A 199 14.89 2.05 -6.50
CA PRO A 199 14.72 3.43 -6.07
C PRO A 199 15.89 4.29 -6.52
N CYS A 200 15.58 5.51 -6.96
CA CYS A 200 16.55 6.56 -7.23
C CYS A 200 16.69 7.51 -6.03
N GLU A 201 17.84 8.19 -5.93
CA GLU A 201 18.13 9.11 -4.84
C GLU A 201 17.97 10.58 -5.23
N ASN A 202 17.43 11.37 -4.29
CA ASN A 202 17.12 12.78 -4.48
C ASN A 202 17.92 13.62 -3.49
N PHE A 203 18.86 14.41 -4.01
CA PHE A 203 19.79 15.26 -3.29
C PHE A 203 19.26 16.69 -3.23
N ILE A 204 18.13 16.89 -2.53
CA ILE A 204 17.54 18.21 -2.35
C ILE A 204 18.08 18.88 -1.08
N GLY A 205 18.33 20.19 -1.17
CA GLY A 205 18.85 21.01 -0.08
C GLY A 205 20.35 20.87 0.10
N LEU A 206 21.11 20.72 -0.99
CA LEU A 206 22.57 20.60 -0.94
C LEU A 206 23.20 21.66 -0.02
N SER A 207 24.02 21.22 0.94
CA SER A 207 24.77 22.06 1.87
C SER A 207 25.95 21.25 2.43
N GLY A 208 26.94 21.93 3.03
CA GLY A 208 28.09 21.24 3.66
C GLY A 208 27.73 20.34 4.84
N LEU A 209 26.47 20.37 5.31
CA LEU A 209 25.95 19.51 6.38
C LEU A 209 25.37 18.18 5.85
N PHE A 210 25.20 18.03 4.53
CA PHE A 210 24.78 16.80 3.89
C PHE A 210 25.98 16.10 3.25
N GLY A 211 26.64 15.20 4.00
CA GLY A 211 27.81 14.42 3.57
C GLY A 211 27.60 13.41 2.42
N TYR A 212 26.60 13.64 1.57
CA TYR A 212 26.31 12.91 0.33
C TYR A 212 27.00 13.52 -0.89
N ALA A 213 27.15 14.85 -0.89
CA ALA A 213 28.10 15.51 -1.76
C ALA A 213 29.43 15.52 -0.99
N GLU A 214 30.46 14.88 -1.55
CA GLU A 214 31.80 14.99 -0.99
C GLU A 214 32.23 16.45 -1.08
N ASN A 215 32.43 17.02 0.11
CA ASN A 215 33.05 18.29 0.47
C ASN A 215 33.19 19.32 -0.68
N PRO A 216 32.47 20.47 -0.66
CA PRO A 216 32.59 21.51 -1.69
C PRO A 216 34.06 21.88 -1.97
N GLN A 217 34.60 21.38 -3.08
CA GLN A 217 36.00 21.60 -3.40
C GLN A 217 36.19 23.04 -3.88
N ASN A 218 37.35 23.62 -3.56
CA ASN A 218 37.80 24.92 -4.09
C ASN A 218 36.81 26.09 -3.87
N SER A 219 36.43 26.33 -2.61
CA SER A 219 35.71 27.53 -2.16
C SER A 219 34.22 27.64 -2.54
N ALA A 220 33.55 26.53 -2.87
CA ALA A 220 32.09 26.48 -2.82
C ALA A 220 31.60 26.65 -1.36
N GLY A 221 30.51 27.39 -1.17
CA GLY A 221 30.08 27.83 0.16
C GLY A 221 28.56 27.93 0.34
N THR A 222 28.11 27.81 1.58
CA THR A 222 26.72 28.07 1.97
C THR A 222 26.46 29.57 1.98
N ILE A 223 25.77 30.07 0.97
CA ILE A 223 25.33 31.46 0.85
C ILE A 223 23.81 31.56 1.00
N GLN A 224 23.35 32.67 1.60
CA GLN A 224 21.92 32.97 1.71
C GLN A 224 21.31 33.11 0.32
N SER A 225 20.72 32.02 -0.14
CA SER A 225 20.00 31.92 -1.40
C SER A 225 18.55 31.59 -1.08
N VAL A 226 17.64 32.17 -1.87
CA VAL A 226 16.27 31.65 -1.93
C VAL A 226 16.36 30.19 -2.35
N GLY A 227 15.72 29.33 -1.58
CA GLY A 227 15.92 27.91 -1.72
C GLY A 227 14.96 27.12 -0.85
N PRO A 228 14.93 25.79 -1.01
CA PRO A 228 13.95 24.94 -0.34
C PRO A 228 13.98 25.04 1.19
N PHE A 229 15.08 25.54 1.78
CA PHE A 229 15.12 26.17 3.10
C PHE A 229 16.11 27.33 3.15
N GLY A 230 15.87 28.41 2.40
CA GLY A 230 16.76 29.58 2.30
C GLY A 230 17.11 30.33 3.61
N SER A 231 16.60 29.88 4.76
CA SER A 231 16.76 30.61 6.03
C SER A 231 16.74 29.78 7.31
N LEU A 232 16.40 28.48 7.30
CA LEU A 232 16.20 27.72 8.55
C LEU A 232 17.50 27.48 9.33
N THR A 233 17.78 28.43 10.21
CA THR A 233 19.00 28.50 11.01
C THR A 233 18.75 27.90 12.38
N VAL A 234 18.73 26.57 12.47
CA VAL A 234 18.94 25.87 13.74
C VAL A 234 20.42 25.50 13.81
N GLY A 235 21.23 26.34 14.47
CA GLY A 235 22.67 26.11 14.65
C GLY A 235 23.63 26.99 13.82
N GLY A 236 23.15 28.04 13.14
CA GLY A 236 24.03 29.09 12.59
C GLY A 236 24.53 28.92 11.15
N GLN A 237 23.97 28.01 10.35
CA GLN A 237 24.34 27.87 8.93
C GLN A 237 23.13 28.07 8.00
N ASN A 238 23.35 28.81 6.92
CA ASN A 238 22.31 29.21 5.97
C ASN A 238 22.03 28.06 4.98
N GLY A 239 20.83 27.46 5.06
CA GLY A 239 20.27 26.65 3.97
C GLY A 239 19.88 27.51 2.76
N GLY A 240 19.66 26.88 1.61
CA GLY A 240 19.24 27.57 0.36
C GLY A 240 19.73 26.88 -0.92
N GLY A 241 20.88 26.19 -0.82
CA GLY A 241 21.58 25.55 -1.93
C GLY A 241 23.08 25.78 -1.80
N ILE A 242 23.87 25.16 -2.67
CA ILE A 242 25.31 25.42 -2.73
C ILE A 242 25.60 26.49 -3.78
N GLY A 243 26.35 27.51 -3.39
CA GLY A 243 26.93 28.49 -4.29
C GLY A 243 28.20 27.97 -4.94
N LEU A 244 28.29 28.09 -6.27
CA LEU A 244 29.48 27.75 -7.05
C LEU A 244 30.08 29.03 -7.66
N PRO A 245 30.87 29.81 -6.88
CA PRO A 245 31.28 31.16 -7.24
C PRO A 245 32.38 31.25 -8.31
N SER A 246 33.06 30.14 -8.62
CA SER A 246 34.21 30.10 -9.53
C SER A 246 34.13 28.91 -10.50
N THR A 247 35.02 28.86 -11.49
CA THR A 247 35.19 27.68 -12.39
C THR A 247 35.86 26.48 -11.72
N SER A 248 36.44 26.67 -10.53
CA SER A 248 37.05 25.61 -9.73
C SER A 248 36.11 25.04 -8.66
N ALA A 249 35.10 25.80 -8.25
CA ALA A 249 34.12 25.42 -7.24
C ALA A 249 33.21 24.31 -7.76
N SER A 250 33.13 23.18 -7.04
CA SER A 250 32.37 22.01 -7.47
C SER A 250 31.57 21.32 -6.35
N ILE A 251 30.62 20.49 -6.78
CA ILE A 251 29.82 19.56 -5.96
C ILE A 251 30.00 18.17 -6.58
N ASP A 252 30.58 17.24 -5.84
CA ASP A 252 30.77 15.85 -6.30
C ASP A 252 29.86 14.91 -5.51
N ILE A 253 28.94 14.22 -6.20
CA ILE A 253 28.11 13.15 -5.63
C ILE A 253 28.68 11.82 -6.12
N PRO A 254 29.28 10.99 -5.24
CA PRO A 254 29.86 9.70 -5.63
C PRO A 254 28.82 8.72 -6.19
N ALA A 255 29.23 7.86 -7.12
CA ALA A 255 28.38 6.82 -7.69
C ALA A 255 27.77 5.88 -6.62
N SER A 256 28.52 5.60 -5.55
CA SER A 256 28.07 4.82 -4.38
C SER A 256 26.95 5.49 -3.59
N LYS A 257 26.75 6.81 -3.73
CA LYS A 257 25.67 7.59 -3.11
C LYS A 257 24.53 7.87 -4.09
N ALA A 258 24.84 8.15 -5.36
CA ALA A 258 23.85 8.46 -6.39
C ALA A 258 22.91 7.29 -6.72
N GLY A 259 23.37 6.05 -6.53
CA GLY A 259 22.59 4.85 -6.86
C GLY A 259 22.45 4.65 -8.37
N ARG A 260 21.60 3.72 -8.81
CA ARG A 260 21.39 3.40 -10.23
C ARG A 260 20.23 4.19 -10.84
N PHE A 261 20.49 4.99 -11.87
CA PHE A 261 19.52 5.85 -12.55
C PHE A 261 19.82 5.96 -14.05
N THR A 262 18.85 6.44 -14.85
CA THR A 262 19.00 6.61 -16.33
C THR A 262 18.84 8.06 -16.79
N ALA A 263 18.45 8.95 -15.87
CA ALA A 263 18.30 10.38 -16.07
C ALA A 263 18.46 11.11 -14.73
N LEU A 264 18.79 12.40 -14.76
CA LEU A 264 18.68 13.28 -13.60
C LEU A 264 18.19 14.66 -14.00
N ASP A 265 17.66 15.39 -13.02
CA ASP A 265 17.32 16.80 -13.15
C ASP A 265 18.13 17.61 -12.14
N VAL A 266 18.92 18.59 -12.60
CA VAL A 266 19.60 19.54 -11.70
C VAL A 266 18.69 20.74 -11.49
N LEU A 267 18.31 21.00 -10.23
CA LEU A 267 17.42 22.08 -9.83
C LEU A 267 18.25 23.31 -9.43
N CYS A 268 18.14 24.37 -10.22
CA CYS A 268 18.87 25.63 -10.03
C CYS A 268 17.88 26.78 -9.75
N TRP A 269 18.33 27.79 -9.00
CA TRP A 269 17.52 28.97 -8.68
C TRP A 269 18.31 30.26 -8.92
N GLY A 270 17.58 31.35 -9.14
CA GLY A 270 18.16 32.70 -9.09
C GLY A 270 18.51 33.14 -7.67
N THR A 271 19.16 34.30 -7.53
CA THR A 271 19.43 34.88 -6.20
C THR A 271 18.15 35.25 -5.46
N ALA A 272 18.22 35.43 -4.13
CA ALA A 272 17.13 36.00 -3.35
C ALA A 272 16.70 37.39 -3.88
N SER A 273 17.66 38.22 -4.29
CA SER A 273 17.42 39.52 -4.94
C SER A 273 16.70 39.41 -6.29
N GLY A 274 16.76 38.25 -6.97
CA GLY A 274 16.14 38.03 -8.29
C GLY A 274 17.05 38.37 -9.47
N THR A 275 18.33 38.61 -9.19
CA THR A 275 19.39 38.70 -10.20
C THR A 275 19.49 37.35 -10.94
N ALA A 276 19.75 37.41 -12.25
CA ALA A 276 19.96 36.23 -13.07
C ALA A 276 21.09 35.37 -12.48
N GLY A 277 20.82 34.08 -12.31
CA GLY A 277 21.82 33.11 -11.89
C GLY A 277 22.58 32.52 -13.08
N TYR A 278 23.44 31.55 -12.80
CA TYR A 278 24.14 30.76 -13.81
C TYR A 278 23.93 29.27 -13.59
N ARG A 279 23.72 28.53 -14.67
CA ARG A 279 23.59 27.08 -14.66
C ARG A 279 24.98 26.46 -14.45
N PRO A 280 25.15 25.49 -13.55
CA PRO A 280 26.41 24.77 -13.41
C PRO A 280 26.70 24.00 -14.71
N LYS A 281 27.98 23.78 -14.97
CA LYS A 281 28.42 22.70 -15.85
C LYS A 281 28.12 21.36 -15.17
N VAL A 282 27.60 20.37 -15.89
CA VAL A 282 27.28 19.02 -15.39
C VAL A 282 28.19 18.01 -16.05
N LEU A 283 28.85 17.19 -15.22
CA LEU A 283 29.66 16.04 -15.64
C LEU A 283 29.05 14.77 -15.06
N ILE A 284 29.03 13.71 -15.86
CA ILE A 284 28.66 12.33 -15.47
C ILE A 284 29.90 11.47 -15.65
N ASP A 285 30.34 10.78 -14.60
CA ASP A 285 31.60 9.99 -14.58
C ASP A 285 32.83 10.78 -15.06
N ASN A 286 32.85 12.08 -14.73
CA ASN A 286 33.84 13.07 -15.16
C ASN A 286 33.83 13.42 -16.67
N VAL A 287 32.83 12.97 -17.43
CA VAL A 287 32.56 13.41 -18.81
C VAL A 287 31.56 14.56 -18.80
N GLU A 288 31.87 15.67 -19.47
CA GLU A 288 30.94 16.80 -19.60
C GLU A 288 29.71 16.42 -20.45
N VAL A 289 28.53 16.55 -19.86
CA VAL A 289 27.23 16.31 -20.53
C VAL A 289 26.41 17.60 -20.70
N TYR A 290 26.78 18.67 -19.98
CA TYR A 290 26.16 19.99 -20.09
C TYR A 290 27.16 21.09 -19.74
N ALA A 291 27.38 22.04 -20.66
CA ALA A 291 28.46 23.04 -20.57
C ALA A 291 28.23 24.18 -19.55
N GLY A 292 27.05 24.30 -18.95
CA GLY A 292 26.64 25.46 -18.16
C GLY A 292 25.88 26.51 -18.98
N GLY A 293 25.62 27.68 -18.39
CA GLY A 293 24.89 28.77 -19.05
C GLY A 293 24.32 29.82 -18.10
N THR A 294 23.42 30.67 -18.58
CA THR A 294 22.65 31.62 -17.76
C THR A 294 21.32 31.02 -17.31
N ILE A 295 20.83 31.44 -16.15
CA ILE A 295 19.48 31.14 -15.63
C ILE A 295 18.57 32.34 -15.90
N ALA A 296 17.34 32.09 -16.36
CA ALA A 296 16.33 33.14 -16.52
C ALA A 296 15.94 33.75 -15.16
N THR A 297 15.76 35.07 -15.12
CA THR A 297 15.42 35.78 -13.86
C THR A 297 14.09 35.31 -13.26
N GLY A 298 14.13 34.74 -12.06
CA GLY A 298 12.99 34.72 -11.13
C GLY A 298 12.35 33.38 -10.78
N ASN A 299 12.66 32.28 -11.50
CA ASN A 299 11.97 30.99 -11.35
C ASN A 299 12.93 29.81 -11.09
N LEU A 300 12.34 28.63 -10.78
CA LEU A 300 13.03 27.35 -10.87
C LEU A 300 13.55 27.13 -12.28
N ASP A 301 14.82 26.75 -12.39
CA ASP A 301 15.41 26.30 -13.64
C ASP A 301 15.85 24.84 -13.50
N VAL A 302 15.47 24.02 -14.48
CA VAL A 302 15.65 22.56 -14.45
C VAL A 302 16.54 22.18 -15.62
N ILE A 303 17.66 21.53 -15.32
CA ILE A 303 18.58 21.00 -16.33
C ILE A 303 18.36 19.48 -16.41
N PRO A 304 17.55 18.97 -17.35
CA PRO A 304 17.35 17.54 -17.53
C PRO A 304 18.52 16.93 -18.28
N ILE A 305 19.14 15.91 -17.67
CA ILE A 305 20.13 15.02 -18.28
C ILE A 305 19.44 13.68 -18.49
N THR A 306 19.45 13.16 -19.72
CA THR A 306 18.74 11.92 -20.11
C THR A 306 19.63 11.03 -20.99
N GLY A 307 19.21 9.78 -21.20
CA GLY A 307 19.94 8.84 -22.06
C GLY A 307 21.18 8.22 -21.39
N LEU A 308 21.28 8.28 -20.06
CA LEU A 308 22.33 7.60 -19.31
C LEU A 308 22.04 6.09 -19.27
N SER A 309 23.10 5.28 -19.19
CA SER A 309 22.96 3.84 -18.97
C SER A 309 22.33 3.56 -17.61
N ASP A 310 21.71 2.39 -17.42
CA ASP A 310 21.18 2.01 -16.09
C ASP A 310 22.32 1.53 -15.17
N ALA A 311 23.16 2.47 -14.75
CA ALA A 311 24.34 2.24 -13.92
C ALA A 311 24.39 3.22 -12.75
N ALA A 312 25.32 2.98 -11.83
CA ALA A 312 25.65 3.95 -10.79
C ALA A 312 26.68 4.92 -11.34
N HIS A 313 26.37 6.22 -11.30
CA HIS A 313 27.15 7.27 -11.94
C HIS A 313 27.62 8.31 -10.92
N LYS A 314 28.86 8.78 -11.06
CA LYS A 314 29.33 9.97 -10.35
C LYS A 314 28.71 11.20 -11.01
N ILE A 315 28.16 12.11 -10.21
CA ILE A 315 27.62 13.39 -10.68
C ILE A 315 28.53 14.50 -10.17
N THR A 316 29.10 15.29 -11.07
CA THR A 316 29.93 16.45 -10.72
C THR A 316 29.31 17.72 -11.29
N LEU A 317 29.02 18.69 -10.43
CA LEU A 317 28.53 20.02 -10.82
C LEU A 317 29.65 21.03 -10.62
N VAL A 318 29.93 21.89 -11.60
CA VAL A 318 31.01 22.88 -11.54
C VAL A 318 30.48 24.27 -11.85
N GLY A 319 30.92 25.27 -11.08
CA GLY A 319 30.56 26.67 -11.33
C GLY A 319 31.15 27.21 -12.63
N THR A 320 30.66 28.37 -13.05
CA THR A 320 30.97 29.00 -14.35
C THR A 320 31.93 30.18 -14.26
N GLY A 321 32.50 30.47 -13.08
CA GLY A 321 33.45 31.59 -12.89
C GLY A 321 32.82 32.90 -12.43
N VAL A 322 31.52 32.91 -12.18
CA VAL A 322 30.72 34.11 -11.90
C VAL A 322 29.88 33.91 -10.64
N SER A 323 29.83 34.96 -9.82
CA SER A 323 29.07 35.01 -8.56
C SER A 323 27.57 34.95 -8.78
N GLY A 324 27.04 33.77 -9.09
CA GLY A 324 25.61 33.58 -9.37
C GLY A 324 25.14 32.16 -9.66
N CYS A 325 25.98 31.14 -9.56
CA CYS A 325 25.55 29.75 -9.74
C CYS A 325 25.04 29.16 -8.41
N PHE A 326 23.74 28.83 -8.34
CA PHE A 326 23.10 28.26 -7.15
C PHE A 326 22.39 26.96 -7.50
N VAL A 327 22.81 25.86 -6.86
CA VAL A 327 22.19 24.55 -7.02
C VAL A 327 21.41 24.20 -5.76
N ALA A 328 20.09 24.08 -5.87
CA ALA A 328 19.22 23.65 -4.77
C ALA A 328 19.15 22.12 -4.63
N GLY A 329 19.35 21.38 -5.72
CA GLY A 329 19.45 19.93 -5.63
C GLY A 329 19.62 19.19 -6.95
N VAL A 330 19.77 17.87 -6.84
CA VAL A 330 19.81 16.93 -7.96
C VAL A 330 18.77 15.83 -7.71
N VAL A 331 17.89 15.58 -8.67
CA VAL A 331 16.90 14.51 -8.63
C VAL A 331 17.31 13.43 -9.62
N THR A 332 17.78 12.28 -9.16
CA THR A 332 18.02 11.13 -10.06
C THR A 332 16.70 10.40 -10.31
N ARG A 333 16.52 9.84 -11.52
CA ARG A 333 15.29 9.18 -11.93
C ARG A 333 15.50 8.13 -13.01
N ARG A 334 14.50 7.26 -13.18
CA ARG A 334 14.36 6.31 -14.28
C ARG A 334 13.47 6.88 -15.37
N SER A 335 13.41 6.21 -16.52
CA SER A 335 12.53 6.53 -17.66
C SER A 335 11.04 6.64 -17.29
N SER A 336 10.61 6.01 -16.21
CA SER A 336 9.33 6.22 -15.55
C SER A 336 9.46 6.02 -14.03
N GLY A 337 8.41 6.37 -13.27
CA GLY A 337 8.32 6.18 -11.82
C GLY A 337 8.12 7.49 -11.06
N ILE A 338 7.41 7.42 -9.92
CA ILE A 338 7.04 8.60 -9.11
C ILE A 338 8.27 9.13 -8.36
N ILE A 339 8.52 10.43 -8.50
CA ILE A 339 9.57 11.15 -7.80
C ILE A 339 9.03 11.61 -6.45
N VAL A 340 9.79 11.38 -5.36
CA VAL A 340 9.43 11.88 -4.02
C VAL A 340 10.60 12.70 -3.45
N ASN A 341 10.47 14.02 -3.55
CA ASN A 341 11.36 15.00 -2.95
C ASN A 341 11.02 15.18 -1.47
N ARG A 342 12.04 15.17 -0.61
CA ARG A 342 11.91 15.58 0.80
C ARG A 342 12.56 16.94 0.98
N ILE A 343 11.75 17.91 1.35
CA ILE A 343 12.15 19.23 1.80
C ILE A 343 11.63 19.33 3.24
N ALA A 344 12.44 18.84 4.18
CA ALA A 344 12.15 18.93 5.60
C ALA A 344 13.32 19.48 6.42
N CYS A 345 13.06 20.02 7.60
CA CYS A 345 14.07 20.53 8.52
C CYS A 345 13.64 20.40 9.99
N PRO A 346 14.52 20.01 10.93
CA PRO A 346 14.20 19.97 12.35
C PRO A 346 13.80 21.34 12.91
N GLY A 347 12.80 21.36 13.79
CA GLY A 347 12.30 22.59 14.44
C GLY A 347 11.45 23.52 13.57
N ALA A 348 11.34 23.26 12.26
CA ALA A 348 10.60 24.11 11.33
C ALA A 348 9.09 24.18 11.61
N ARG A 349 8.52 25.38 11.46
CA ARG A 349 7.08 25.67 11.41
C ARG A 349 6.68 26.14 10.01
N ALA A 350 5.38 26.17 9.72
CA ALA A 350 4.85 26.68 8.45
C ALA A 350 5.27 28.14 8.17
N SER A 351 5.37 28.99 9.21
CA SER A 351 5.82 30.40 9.09
C SER A 351 7.23 30.52 8.51
N ASP A 352 8.09 29.56 8.83
CA ASP A 352 9.53 29.66 8.59
C ASP A 352 9.87 29.36 7.12
N VAL A 353 8.97 28.70 6.38
CA VAL A 353 9.05 28.46 4.93
C VAL A 353 9.12 29.77 4.13
N SER A 354 8.54 30.86 4.65
CA SER A 354 8.62 32.18 4.02
C SER A 354 9.99 32.86 4.17
N GLY A 355 10.77 32.51 5.19
CA GLY A 355 11.95 33.29 5.59
C GLY A 355 11.62 34.65 6.22
N ALA A 356 10.36 34.97 6.51
CA ALA A 356 9.96 36.27 7.10
C ALA A 356 10.66 36.56 8.44
N ALA A 357 10.85 35.54 9.28
CA ALA A 357 11.58 35.64 10.55
C ALA A 357 13.07 36.05 10.40
N TYR A 358 13.60 36.03 9.18
CA TYR A 358 14.98 36.35 8.82
C TYR A 358 15.09 37.65 8.01
N GLY A 359 14.05 38.49 8.05
CA GLY A 359 14.05 39.82 7.42
C GLY A 359 13.84 39.83 5.91
N PHE A 360 13.42 38.72 5.31
CA PHE A 360 13.12 38.67 3.87
C PHE A 360 11.98 39.62 3.52
N THR A 361 12.18 40.45 2.48
CA THR A 361 11.12 41.27 1.87
C THR A 361 10.01 40.38 1.27
N THR A 362 8.80 40.92 1.07
CA THR A 362 7.66 40.17 0.50
C THR A 362 8.00 39.43 -0.80
N VAL A 363 8.83 40.03 -1.67
CA VAL A 363 9.28 39.41 -2.93
C VAL A 363 10.25 38.25 -2.67
N GLN A 364 11.19 38.41 -1.73
CA GLN A 364 12.08 37.31 -1.30
C GLN A 364 11.29 36.17 -0.67
N GLN A 365 10.29 36.49 0.17
CA GLN A 365 9.43 35.48 0.79
C GLN A 365 8.67 34.65 -0.24
N GLN A 366 8.03 35.30 -1.23
CA GLN A 366 7.32 34.61 -2.31
C GLN A 366 8.22 33.65 -3.09
N ARG A 367 9.45 34.08 -3.41
CA ARG A 367 10.43 33.21 -4.10
C ARG A 367 10.97 32.10 -3.20
N ASN A 368 11.13 32.33 -1.89
CA ASN A 368 11.54 31.29 -0.95
C ASN A 368 10.48 30.19 -0.82
N ILE A 369 9.20 30.58 -0.81
CA ILE A 369 8.09 29.64 -0.87
C ILE A 369 8.06 28.91 -2.22
N ASP A 370 8.27 29.58 -3.35
CA ASP A 370 8.39 28.91 -4.67
C ASP A 370 9.48 27.85 -4.66
N ALA A 371 10.61 28.14 -4.03
CA ALA A 371 11.74 27.22 -3.90
C ALA A 371 11.45 26.03 -2.98
N ALA A 372 10.71 26.26 -1.89
CA ALA A 372 10.24 25.21 -1.00
C ALA A 372 9.21 24.28 -1.68
N VAL A 373 8.23 24.82 -2.41
CA VAL A 373 7.22 24.01 -3.11
C VAL A 373 7.72 23.41 -4.43
N THR A 374 8.96 23.71 -4.83
CA THR A 374 9.53 23.52 -6.19
C THR A 374 8.51 23.85 -7.29
N ALA A 375 8.07 25.10 -7.28
CA ALA A 375 7.03 25.62 -8.17
C ALA A 375 7.36 25.36 -9.64
N GLY A 376 6.38 24.84 -10.38
CA GLY A 376 6.52 24.43 -11.79
C GLY A 376 7.06 23.00 -12.00
N TYR A 377 7.68 22.39 -10.99
CA TYR A 377 8.18 21.00 -11.04
C TYR A 377 7.28 20.01 -10.28
N SER A 378 6.69 20.42 -9.16
CA SER A 378 5.79 19.60 -8.34
C SER A 378 4.41 19.39 -8.99
N ASP A 379 3.90 18.16 -8.93
CA ASP A 379 2.50 17.81 -9.26
C ASP A 379 1.63 17.69 -7.99
N LEU A 380 2.23 17.24 -6.89
CA LEU A 380 1.64 17.23 -5.56
C LEU A 380 2.62 17.84 -4.55
N VAL A 381 2.16 18.80 -3.77
CA VAL A 381 2.87 19.32 -2.61
C VAL A 381 2.22 18.77 -1.34
N VAL A 382 2.99 18.06 -0.52
CA VAL A 382 2.53 17.57 0.78
C VAL A 382 3.04 18.54 1.85
N ILE A 383 2.19 18.97 2.79
CA ILE A 383 2.56 19.94 3.83
C ILE A 383 2.30 19.34 5.22
N GLN A 384 3.34 19.25 6.05
CA GLN A 384 3.33 18.63 7.38
C GLN A 384 4.18 19.42 8.40
N PHE A 385 3.54 20.27 9.20
CA PHE A 385 4.26 21.11 10.18
C PHE A 385 3.76 20.99 11.64
N THR A 386 2.46 20.81 11.84
CA THR A 386 1.69 20.91 13.11
C THR A 386 2.37 20.52 14.42
N ALA A 387 3.24 19.51 14.44
CA ALA A 387 3.97 19.11 15.64
C ALA A 387 4.74 20.28 16.28
N ASN A 388 5.44 21.11 15.48
CA ASN A 388 6.21 22.23 16.02
C ASN A 388 5.34 23.44 16.36
N GLU A 389 4.19 23.63 15.69
CA GLU A 389 3.20 24.61 16.12
C GLU A 389 2.65 24.29 17.51
N VAL A 390 2.40 23.02 17.86
CA VAL A 390 2.02 22.67 19.24
C VAL A 390 3.11 23.08 20.22
N TYR A 391 4.40 22.83 19.95
CA TYR A 391 5.48 23.26 20.85
C TYR A 391 5.66 24.77 20.96
N GLN A 392 5.52 25.50 19.84
CA GLN A 392 5.87 26.92 19.73
C GLN A 392 4.67 27.87 19.89
N GLN A 393 3.44 27.33 19.94
CA GLN A 393 2.18 28.01 20.23
C GLN A 393 1.93 29.31 19.41
N PRO A 394 2.17 29.37 18.07
CA PRO A 394 1.75 30.51 17.27
C PRO A 394 0.22 30.58 17.21
N SER A 395 -0.34 31.77 16.95
CA SER A 395 -1.80 31.90 16.84
C SER A 395 -2.35 31.04 15.69
N LEU A 396 -3.59 30.57 15.83
CA LEU A 396 -4.25 29.80 14.77
C LEU A 396 -4.35 30.61 13.45
N SER A 397 -4.51 31.93 13.55
CA SER A 397 -4.49 32.87 12.43
C SER A 397 -3.13 32.99 11.75
N ASP A 398 -2.02 33.01 12.49
CA ASP A 398 -0.67 33.06 11.90
C ASP A 398 -0.35 31.74 11.18
N PHE A 399 -0.70 30.61 11.80
CA PHE A 399 -0.56 29.29 11.18
C PHE A 399 -1.39 29.18 9.89
N GLN A 400 -2.66 29.57 9.94
CA GLN A 400 -3.53 29.59 8.76
C GLN A 400 -2.96 30.49 7.64
N THR A 401 -2.46 31.66 8.00
CA THR A 401 -1.86 32.62 7.05
C THR A 401 -0.59 32.06 6.40
N ALA A 402 0.28 31.42 7.18
CA ALA A 402 1.49 30.78 6.69
C ALA A 402 1.17 29.61 5.73
N VAL A 403 0.27 28.70 6.12
CA VAL A 403 -0.14 27.56 5.30
C VAL A 403 -0.81 28.03 4.00
N ASN A 404 -1.71 29.02 4.06
CA ASN A 404 -2.34 29.59 2.87
C ASN A 404 -1.34 30.26 1.91
N SER A 405 -0.29 30.90 2.46
CA SER A 405 0.79 31.47 1.64
C SER A 405 1.54 30.39 0.85
N ILE A 406 1.84 29.25 1.49
CA ILE A 406 2.47 28.09 0.84
C ILE A 406 1.55 27.50 -0.24
N ILE A 407 0.28 27.26 0.08
CA ILE A 407 -0.72 26.72 -0.85
C ILE A 407 -0.86 27.59 -2.09
N THR A 408 -0.94 28.91 -1.92
CA THR A 408 -1.11 29.86 -3.03
C THR A 408 0.03 29.72 -4.05
N ARG A 409 1.28 29.65 -3.58
CA ARG A 409 2.44 29.49 -4.48
C ARG A 409 2.47 28.12 -5.16
N ALA A 410 2.09 27.05 -4.45
CA ALA A 410 2.01 25.70 -4.99
C ALA A 410 0.93 25.50 -6.07
N THR A 411 -0.24 26.13 -5.91
CA THR A 411 -1.46 25.80 -6.69
C THR A 411 -1.81 26.79 -7.81
N THR A 412 -1.45 28.07 -7.64
CA THR A 412 -1.88 29.18 -8.52
C THR A 412 -0.82 30.27 -8.77
N GLY A 413 0.31 30.24 -8.06
CA GLY A 413 1.45 31.14 -8.29
C GLY A 413 2.28 30.73 -9.50
N HIS A 414 3.52 30.27 -9.26
CA HIS A 414 4.35 29.65 -10.30
C HIS A 414 4.17 28.12 -10.38
N GLY A 415 3.32 27.54 -9.52
CA GLY A 415 2.99 26.11 -9.51
C GLY A 415 1.57 25.83 -9.98
N ALA A 416 1.37 24.60 -10.47
CA ALA A 416 0.06 24.05 -10.84
C ALA A 416 -0.29 22.79 -10.02
N ALA A 417 0.42 22.54 -8.91
CA ALA A 417 0.25 21.34 -8.11
C ALA A 417 -1.13 21.27 -7.44
N CYS A 418 -1.52 20.07 -7.00
CA CYS A 418 -2.45 19.91 -5.89
C CYS A 418 -1.70 19.96 -4.56
N VAL A 419 -2.41 20.16 -3.44
CA VAL A 419 -1.85 20.09 -2.09
C VAL A 419 -2.53 19.00 -1.27
N LEU A 420 -1.71 18.25 -0.52
CA LEU A 420 -2.17 17.36 0.54
C LEU A 420 -1.65 17.88 1.88
N LEU A 421 -2.56 18.38 2.70
CA LEU A 421 -2.28 18.72 4.10
C LEU A 421 -2.24 17.44 4.93
N LEU A 422 -1.17 17.24 5.68
CA LEU A 422 -1.06 16.15 6.65
C LEU A 422 -1.02 16.74 8.07
N GLY A 423 -1.99 16.34 8.89
CA GLY A 423 -1.86 16.47 10.34
C GLY A 423 -0.76 15.53 10.83
N ASP A 424 0.16 16.03 11.66
CA ASP A 424 1.21 15.21 12.26
C ASP A 424 0.65 14.14 13.21
N PRO A 425 1.41 13.06 13.46
CA PRO A 425 1.22 12.20 14.62
C PRO A 425 1.17 13.02 15.93
N MET A 426 0.32 12.62 16.89
CA MET A 426 0.18 13.33 18.17
C MET A 426 1.53 13.54 18.87
N VAL A 427 1.80 14.79 19.25
CA VAL A 427 2.92 15.10 20.15
C VAL A 427 2.53 14.86 21.61
N THR A 428 3.53 14.62 22.48
CA THR A 428 3.30 14.21 23.87
C THR A 428 2.39 15.20 24.60
N ASN A 429 1.23 14.72 25.09
CA ASN A 429 0.24 15.50 25.85
C ASN A 429 -0.35 16.70 25.08
N GLU A 430 -0.43 16.68 23.75
CA GLU A 430 -0.86 17.84 22.94
C GLU A 430 -2.27 18.38 23.28
N GLU A 431 -3.17 17.51 23.76
CA GLU A 431 -4.53 17.90 24.15
C GLU A 431 -4.63 18.38 25.60
N THR A 432 -3.62 18.13 26.46
CA THR A 432 -3.67 18.45 27.89
C THR A 432 -2.64 19.50 28.33
N ALA A 433 -1.41 19.43 27.85
CA ALA A 433 -0.29 20.26 28.34
C ALA A 433 -0.17 21.65 27.69
N TYR A 434 -0.84 21.91 26.57
CA TYR A 434 -0.69 23.15 25.78
C TYR A 434 -1.93 24.03 25.85
N ALA A 435 -1.78 25.34 25.59
CA ALA A 435 -2.90 26.27 25.58
C ALA A 435 -3.71 26.15 24.28
N ILE A 436 -3.02 26.13 23.14
CA ILE A 436 -3.57 25.77 21.83
C ILE A 436 -3.26 24.28 21.58
N LYS A 437 -4.29 23.48 21.36
CA LYS A 437 -4.20 22.02 21.24
C LYS A 437 -3.84 21.57 19.83
N GLY A 438 -3.26 20.37 19.70
CA GLY A 438 -2.99 19.75 18.39
C GLY A 438 -4.24 19.60 17.53
N SER A 439 -5.37 19.23 18.15
CA SER A 439 -6.71 19.19 17.54
C SER A 439 -7.13 20.51 16.90
N GLN A 440 -6.78 21.66 17.48
CA GLN A 440 -7.13 22.98 16.95
C GLN A 440 -6.31 23.34 15.71
N TYR A 441 -5.00 23.04 15.68
CA TYR A 441 -4.19 23.20 14.47
C TYR A 441 -4.67 22.26 13.34
N ARG A 442 -5.04 21.02 13.66
CA ARG A 442 -5.64 20.08 12.69
C ARG A 442 -7.02 20.53 12.20
N ALA A 443 -7.83 21.18 13.03
CA ALA A 443 -9.10 21.79 12.61
C ALA A 443 -8.89 22.95 11.62
N VAL A 444 -7.83 23.76 11.80
CA VAL A 444 -7.42 24.78 10.80
C VAL A 444 -7.09 24.12 9.46
N LEU A 445 -6.30 23.04 9.43
CA LEU A 445 -5.99 22.32 8.19
C LEU A 445 -7.24 21.76 7.50
N GLN A 446 -8.21 21.25 8.26
CA GLN A 446 -9.49 20.79 7.71
C GLN A 446 -10.30 21.94 7.07
N SER A 447 -10.39 23.09 7.76
CA SER A 447 -11.06 24.30 7.26
C SER A 447 -10.40 24.85 5.98
N ILE A 448 -9.07 24.81 5.89
CA ILE A 448 -8.33 25.16 4.67
C ILE A 448 -8.65 24.20 3.53
N SER A 449 -8.75 22.88 3.79
CA SER A 449 -9.16 21.91 2.76
C SER A 449 -10.60 22.10 2.29
N ASP A 450 -11.52 22.49 3.18
CA ASP A 450 -12.93 22.74 2.81
C ASP A 450 -13.10 24.00 1.96
N SER A 451 -12.26 25.01 2.18
CA SER A 451 -12.33 26.30 1.50
C SER A 451 -11.47 26.40 0.23
N ASN A 452 -10.70 25.35 -0.14
CA ASN A 452 -9.79 25.39 -1.27
C ASN A 452 -9.92 24.19 -2.22
N GLN A 453 -10.27 24.48 -3.48
CA GLN A 453 -10.50 23.54 -4.58
C GLN A 453 -9.33 22.62 -4.97
N TYR A 454 -8.09 22.92 -4.54
CA TYR A 454 -6.89 22.14 -4.86
C TYR A 454 -6.23 21.48 -3.65
N VAL A 455 -6.89 21.53 -2.48
CA VAL A 455 -6.35 21.05 -1.20
C VAL A 455 -7.19 19.91 -0.64
N ALA A 456 -6.56 18.75 -0.42
CA ALA A 456 -7.10 17.67 0.40
C ALA A 456 -6.42 17.64 1.78
N TYR A 457 -7.07 17.01 2.76
CA TYR A 457 -6.51 16.78 4.10
C TYR A 457 -6.58 15.31 4.49
N ALA A 458 -5.53 14.81 5.13
CA ALA A 458 -5.53 13.53 5.82
C ALA A 458 -4.79 13.65 7.16
N ASP A 459 -5.15 12.81 8.12
CA ASP A 459 -4.67 12.91 9.50
C ASP A 459 -3.78 11.72 9.86
N GLN A 460 -2.47 11.94 10.03
CA GLN A 460 -1.58 10.87 10.48
C GLN A 460 -1.71 10.60 11.97
N ASN A 461 -2.40 11.43 12.76
CA ASN A 461 -2.67 11.12 14.16
C ASN A 461 -3.48 9.82 14.31
N ALA A 462 -4.47 9.63 13.42
CA ALA A 462 -5.32 8.43 13.38
C ALA A 462 -4.55 7.11 13.13
N LEU A 463 -3.28 7.18 12.70
CA LEU A 463 -2.42 6.01 12.48
C LEU A 463 -1.79 5.46 13.77
N PHE A 464 -1.55 6.31 14.77
CA PHE A 464 -0.83 5.96 16.00
C PHE A 464 -1.77 5.69 17.18
N GLY A 465 -3.02 6.18 17.12
CA GLY A 465 -3.95 6.11 18.24
C GLY A 465 -3.53 7.05 19.37
N ASP A 466 -3.72 6.63 20.62
CA ASP A 466 -3.09 7.35 21.73
C ASP A 466 -1.57 7.06 21.79
N ARG A 467 -0.85 7.91 22.53
CA ARG A 467 0.62 7.83 22.62
C ARG A 467 1.08 6.47 23.16
N THR A 468 0.37 5.94 24.15
CA THR A 468 0.62 4.64 24.79
C THR A 468 0.53 3.49 23.79
N SER A 469 -0.49 3.51 22.93
CA SER A 469 -0.68 2.51 21.86
C SER A 469 0.46 2.55 20.85
N GLY A 470 0.85 3.75 20.40
CA GLY A 470 1.98 3.90 19.49
C GLY A 470 3.34 3.47 20.09
N GLU A 471 3.57 3.71 21.39
CA GLU A 471 4.76 3.21 22.10
C GLU A 471 4.73 1.67 22.23
N ALA A 472 3.59 1.08 22.59
CA ALA A 472 3.41 -0.38 22.65
C ALA A 472 3.59 -1.06 21.28
N MET A 473 3.32 -0.35 20.18
CA MET A 473 3.53 -0.81 18.80
C MET A 473 4.94 -0.54 18.26
N GLY A 474 5.86 -0.03 19.08
CA GLY A 474 7.23 0.33 18.66
C GLY A 474 7.29 1.47 17.63
N MET A 475 6.19 2.19 17.42
CA MET A 475 6.13 3.32 16.48
C MET A 475 6.78 4.57 17.06
N TRP A 476 6.93 4.64 18.38
CA TRP A 476 7.55 5.71 19.13
C TRP A 476 8.57 5.13 20.13
N PRO A 477 9.80 5.65 20.21
CA PRO A 477 10.64 5.47 21.39
C PRO A 477 10.06 6.30 22.54
N SER A 478 10.15 5.80 23.76
CA SER A 478 9.64 6.54 24.93
C SER A 478 10.41 7.83 25.16
N GLY A 479 9.72 8.89 25.54
CA GLY A 479 10.30 10.21 25.86
C GLY A 479 10.70 11.09 24.67
N THR A 480 10.50 10.67 23.41
CA THR A 480 10.79 11.50 22.21
C THR A 480 9.55 11.80 21.36
N VAL A 481 9.50 13.00 20.80
CA VAL A 481 8.43 13.50 19.91
C VAL A 481 8.57 13.01 18.47
N HIS A 482 9.50 12.09 18.22
CA HIS A 482 9.87 11.63 16.88
C HIS A 482 9.61 10.12 16.70
N PRO A 483 8.95 9.69 15.62
CA PRO A 483 8.66 8.27 15.39
C PRO A 483 9.93 7.44 15.17
N ALA A 484 9.90 6.18 15.58
CA ALA A 484 10.92 5.21 15.22
C ALA A 484 10.78 4.77 13.74
N LEU A 485 11.68 3.90 13.28
CA LEU A 485 11.63 3.28 11.95
C LEU A 485 10.21 2.74 11.62
N GLU A 486 9.60 1.99 12.53
CA GLU A 486 8.26 1.41 12.35
C GLU A 486 7.17 2.49 12.22
N GLY A 487 7.30 3.60 12.96
CA GLY A 487 6.41 4.75 12.85
C GLY A 487 6.51 5.40 11.47
N HIS A 488 7.73 5.72 11.02
CA HIS A 488 7.95 6.27 9.68
C HIS A 488 7.53 5.33 8.55
N ARG A 489 7.74 4.02 8.72
CA ARG A 489 7.30 2.98 7.78
C ARG A 489 5.78 2.99 7.64
N ARG A 490 5.04 3.04 8.76
CA ARG A 490 3.59 3.13 8.76
C ARG A 490 3.06 4.45 8.21
N MET A 491 3.76 5.57 8.43
CA MET A 491 3.43 6.86 7.82
C MET A 491 3.57 6.81 6.30
N ALA A 492 4.62 6.15 5.78
CA ALA A 492 4.81 5.97 4.35
C ALA A 492 3.73 5.06 3.73
N ASP A 493 3.36 3.96 4.41
CA ASP A 493 2.21 3.12 4.04
C ASP A 493 0.90 3.92 4.03
N PHE A 494 0.67 4.75 5.06
CA PHE A 494 -0.52 5.61 5.15
C PHE A 494 -0.59 6.58 3.97
N VAL A 495 0.49 7.30 3.67
CA VAL A 495 0.53 8.26 2.56
C VAL A 495 0.26 7.54 1.23
N ARG A 496 0.91 6.39 0.99
CA ARG A 496 0.61 5.52 -0.16
C ARG A 496 -0.88 5.17 -0.26
N ASP A 497 -1.52 4.79 0.85
CA ASP A 497 -2.92 4.33 0.87
C ASP A 497 -3.94 5.49 0.66
N ILE A 498 -3.54 6.74 0.89
CA ILE A 498 -4.37 7.94 0.65
C ILE A 498 -4.12 8.63 -0.70
N LEU A 499 -2.94 8.45 -1.31
CA LEU A 499 -2.65 8.98 -2.64
C LEU A 499 -3.66 8.42 -3.66
N PRO A 500 -4.15 9.25 -4.60
CA PRO A 500 -5.19 8.83 -5.50
C PRO A 500 -4.68 7.87 -6.59
N GLY A 501 -5.60 7.24 -7.31
CA GLY A 501 -5.33 6.13 -8.23
C GLY A 501 -5.74 4.77 -7.66
N SER A 502 -5.54 3.72 -8.46
CA SER A 502 -5.93 2.35 -8.13
C SER A 502 -5.17 1.83 -6.91
N LEU A 503 -5.91 1.31 -5.93
CA LEU A 503 -5.31 0.55 -4.84
C LEU A 503 -4.81 -0.79 -5.39
N ILE A 504 -3.49 -0.98 -5.41
CA ILE A 504 -2.94 -2.32 -5.21
C ILE A 504 -2.81 -2.49 -3.69
N SER A 505 -3.89 -2.90 -3.02
CA SER A 505 -3.82 -3.22 -1.60
C SER A 505 -2.76 -4.32 -1.39
N SER A 506 -1.76 -4.06 -0.56
CA SER A 506 -0.84 -5.12 -0.14
C SER A 506 -1.58 -5.96 0.90
N SER A 507 -2.09 -7.12 0.49
CA SER A 507 -2.63 -8.13 1.40
C SER A 507 -1.59 -8.64 2.41
N VAL A 508 -0.30 -8.42 2.12
CA VAL A 508 0.83 -8.72 2.99
C VAL A 508 1.05 -7.60 4.01
N GLY A 509 0.21 -7.60 5.06
CA GLY A 509 0.51 -6.92 6.32
C GLY A 509 1.56 -7.66 7.14
N GLY A 510 2.75 -7.90 6.57
CA GLY A 510 3.83 -8.63 7.23
C GLY A 510 4.69 -7.73 8.12
N SER A 511 4.92 -8.13 9.37
CA SER A 511 5.74 -7.41 10.36
C SER A 511 7.26 -7.47 10.08
N SER A 512 7.67 -7.65 8.83
CA SER A 512 9.06 -7.84 8.42
C SER A 512 9.42 -6.96 7.23
N ILE A 513 9.76 -5.69 7.50
CA ILE A 513 10.67 -4.92 6.64
C ILE A 513 12.06 -4.90 7.29
N ASP A 514 12.46 -6.06 7.80
CA ASP A 514 13.76 -6.28 8.44
C ASP A 514 14.68 -7.06 7.48
N GLY A 515 15.97 -6.72 7.47
CA GLY A 515 17.05 -7.43 6.78
C GLY A 515 17.15 -7.40 5.24
N THR A 516 16.07 -7.19 4.47
CA THR A 516 16.10 -7.47 3.01
C THR A 516 16.47 -6.29 2.11
N ILE A 517 16.29 -5.03 2.54
CA ILE A 517 16.52 -3.85 1.67
C ILE A 517 18.02 -3.62 1.38
N ASP A 518 18.92 -4.03 2.27
CA ASP A 518 20.38 -3.96 2.04
C ASP A 518 20.95 -5.13 1.20
N LYS A 519 20.11 -6.08 0.78
CA LYS A 519 20.52 -7.27 0.01
C LYS A 519 19.99 -7.33 -1.43
N VAL A 520 19.51 -6.21 -1.98
CA VAL A 520 19.31 -6.08 -3.45
C VAL A 520 20.64 -5.77 -4.17
N SER A 521 21.67 -6.55 -3.81
CA SER A 521 22.91 -6.68 -4.56
C SER A 521 22.95 -8.10 -5.15
N ALA A 522 23.31 -8.19 -6.43
CA ALA A 522 23.26 -9.39 -7.27
C ALA A 522 21.84 -9.96 -7.58
N ALA A 523 21.24 -9.44 -8.66
CA ALA A 523 20.29 -10.19 -9.47
C ALA A 523 20.66 -10.01 -10.97
N SER A 524 21.76 -10.67 -11.37
CA SER A 524 21.80 -11.24 -12.72
C SER A 524 20.75 -12.35 -12.80
N ALA A 525 20.30 -12.71 -14.00
CA ALA A 525 19.14 -13.59 -14.20
C ALA A 525 19.30 -14.97 -13.53
N VAL A 526 18.73 -15.12 -12.33
CA VAL A 526 18.56 -16.37 -11.59
C VAL A 526 17.19 -16.29 -10.90
N ALA A 527 16.37 -17.35 -11.04
CA ALA A 527 15.03 -17.37 -10.47
C ALA A 527 15.07 -17.37 -8.92
N ILE A 528 14.27 -16.49 -8.30
CA ILE A 528 14.11 -16.40 -6.85
C ILE A 528 12.72 -16.88 -6.40
N PRO A 529 12.61 -17.57 -5.25
CA PRO A 529 11.37 -18.26 -4.87
C PRO A 529 10.38 -17.35 -4.12
N SER A 530 9.40 -16.76 -4.82
CA SER A 530 8.13 -16.33 -4.22
C SER A 530 7.09 -15.87 -5.25
N VAL A 531 6.32 -16.81 -5.82
CA VAL A 531 5.01 -16.50 -6.39
C VAL A 531 4.00 -17.49 -5.81
N ILE A 532 2.94 -16.97 -5.18
CA ILE A 532 1.82 -17.79 -4.70
C ILE A 532 1.15 -18.37 -5.94
N ALA A 533 1.14 -19.70 -6.06
CA ALA A 533 0.46 -20.37 -7.17
C ALA A 533 -1.06 -20.23 -6.97
N ALA A 534 -1.65 -19.26 -7.65
CA ALA A 534 -3.08 -18.98 -7.58
C ALA A 534 -3.87 -20.11 -8.26
N ARG A 535 -5.04 -20.42 -7.69
CA ARG A 535 -6.03 -21.29 -8.34
C ARG A 535 -6.98 -20.46 -9.19
N ASP A 536 -7.52 -21.03 -10.26
CA ASP A 536 -8.64 -20.42 -10.98
C ASP A 536 -9.95 -20.51 -10.17
N ALA A 537 -11.03 -19.92 -10.70
CA ALA A 537 -12.35 -19.93 -10.05
C ALA A 537 -12.98 -21.34 -9.90
N ASN A 538 -12.40 -22.36 -10.55
CA ASN A 538 -12.82 -23.75 -10.47
C ASN A 538 -11.91 -24.58 -9.53
N GLY A 539 -10.91 -23.95 -8.90
CA GLY A 539 -9.95 -24.61 -8.01
C GLY A 539 -8.73 -25.22 -8.71
N ASN A 540 -8.56 -25.05 -10.02
CA ASN A 540 -7.44 -25.61 -10.78
C ASN A 540 -6.13 -24.89 -10.45
N LEU A 541 -5.04 -25.64 -10.32
CA LEU A 541 -3.68 -25.10 -10.12
C LEU A 541 -2.88 -25.29 -11.42
N SER A 542 -2.31 -24.21 -11.96
CA SER A 542 -1.40 -24.30 -13.11
C SER A 542 0.06 -24.28 -12.63
N ALA A 543 0.86 -25.23 -13.11
CA ALA A 543 2.29 -25.34 -12.83
C ALA A 543 3.02 -25.89 -14.06
N ASP A 544 4.24 -25.41 -14.26
CA ASP A 544 5.13 -25.65 -15.40
C ASP A 544 6.11 -26.81 -15.20
N ALA A 545 6.38 -27.20 -13.94
CA ALA A 545 7.18 -28.38 -13.59
C ALA A 545 6.66 -29.06 -12.31
N PHE A 546 6.59 -30.40 -12.33
CA PHE A 546 6.04 -31.23 -11.25
C PHE A 546 6.90 -32.49 -11.03
N ILE A 547 7.21 -32.82 -9.77
CA ILE A 547 7.95 -34.03 -9.37
C ILE A 547 7.30 -34.59 -8.09
N PRO A 548 6.78 -35.83 -8.09
CA PRO A 548 6.20 -36.46 -6.89
C PRO A 548 7.22 -36.72 -5.78
N GLY A 549 6.75 -36.68 -4.53
CA GLY A 549 7.55 -37.02 -3.36
C GLY A 549 8.00 -38.49 -3.36
N SER A 550 9.23 -38.74 -2.94
CA SER A 550 9.79 -40.10 -2.81
C SER A 550 10.47 -40.31 -1.46
N ALA A 551 10.44 -41.56 -0.98
CA ALA A 551 11.16 -42.02 0.19
C ALA A 551 12.03 -43.24 -0.18
N THR A 552 13.22 -43.35 0.43
CA THR A 552 14.15 -44.47 0.18
C THR A 552 14.35 -45.28 1.46
N THR A 553 14.11 -46.58 1.38
CA THR A 553 14.26 -47.55 2.48
C THR A 553 15.35 -48.57 2.15
N THR A 554 16.23 -48.89 3.09
CA THR A 554 17.24 -49.95 2.92
C THR A 554 16.66 -51.32 3.32
N PRO A 555 16.58 -52.31 2.41
CA PRO A 555 16.04 -53.64 2.71
C PRO A 555 16.86 -54.39 3.78
N SER A 556 16.17 -54.85 4.83
CA SER A 556 16.74 -55.63 5.95
C SER A 556 16.29 -57.09 5.99
N GLY A 557 15.41 -57.50 5.07
CA GLY A 557 14.81 -58.85 5.07
C GLY A 557 13.60 -58.98 6.00
N THR A 558 12.95 -57.87 6.34
CA THR A 558 11.84 -57.77 7.30
C THR A 558 10.56 -57.26 6.60
N THR A 559 9.57 -56.82 7.38
CA THR A 559 8.35 -56.19 6.87
C THR A 559 8.40 -54.68 7.05
N THR A 560 8.14 -53.92 5.98
CA THR A 560 7.87 -52.48 5.99
C THR A 560 6.38 -52.27 5.78
N THR A 561 5.67 -51.73 6.78
CA THR A 561 4.25 -51.37 6.65
C THR A 561 4.14 -49.89 6.29
N LEU A 562 3.51 -49.60 5.16
CA LEU A 562 3.22 -48.24 4.72
C LEU A 562 1.95 -47.70 5.41
N THR A 563 1.87 -46.38 5.52
CA THR A 563 0.72 -45.59 5.99
C THR A 563 0.12 -44.80 4.83
N ALA A 564 -1.10 -44.27 4.99
CA ALA A 564 -1.72 -43.42 3.97
C ALA A 564 -0.90 -42.14 3.64
N ASN A 565 -0.12 -41.66 4.62
CA ASN A 565 0.68 -40.44 4.53
C ASN A 565 2.09 -40.67 3.97
N ASP A 566 2.51 -41.92 3.77
CA ASP A 566 3.82 -42.20 3.21
C ASP A 566 3.91 -41.73 1.75
N ALA A 567 5.13 -41.35 1.34
CA ALA A 567 5.41 -40.83 0.00
C ALA A 567 4.88 -41.80 -1.08
N GLU A 568 4.28 -41.24 -2.13
CA GLU A 568 3.69 -42.02 -3.23
C GLU A 568 4.75 -42.93 -3.88
N VAL A 569 6.00 -42.46 -4.00
CA VAL A 569 7.11 -43.28 -4.49
C VAL A 569 7.93 -43.85 -3.33
N GLN A 570 8.01 -45.18 -3.27
CA GLN A 570 8.78 -45.93 -2.29
C GLN A 570 9.93 -46.65 -2.99
N ILE A 571 11.17 -46.25 -2.70
CA ILE A 571 12.38 -46.79 -3.33
C ILE A 571 13.08 -47.73 -2.33
N PHE A 572 13.27 -48.99 -2.71
CA PHE A 572 14.02 -49.94 -1.88
C PHE A 572 15.39 -50.19 -2.51
N ALA A 573 16.47 -49.80 -1.82
CA ALA A 573 17.82 -49.78 -2.39
C ALA A 573 18.92 -50.15 -1.38
N GLY A 574 20.05 -50.67 -1.87
CA GLY A 574 21.28 -50.82 -1.07
C GLY A 574 21.32 -51.94 -0.04
N GLY A 575 20.35 -52.87 -0.05
CA GLY A 575 20.32 -54.06 0.81
C GLY A 575 20.60 -55.36 0.06
N SER A 576 20.32 -56.49 0.72
CA SER A 576 20.42 -57.84 0.14
C SER A 576 19.33 -58.81 0.60
N GLY A 577 18.45 -58.42 1.52
CA GLY A 577 17.36 -59.26 2.03
C GLY A 577 16.05 -59.12 1.23
N ASN A 578 15.23 -60.16 1.27
CA ASN A 578 13.85 -60.16 0.75
C ASN A 578 12.95 -59.32 1.68
N GLN A 579 12.67 -58.07 1.33
CA GLN A 579 11.77 -57.22 2.11
C GLN A 579 10.31 -57.45 1.69
N THR A 580 9.40 -57.51 2.67
CA THR A 580 7.96 -57.49 2.44
C THR A 580 7.44 -56.06 2.66
N VAL A 581 6.63 -55.54 1.73
CA VAL A 581 6.00 -54.22 1.82
C VAL A 581 4.50 -54.43 2.00
N VAL A 582 3.96 -54.06 3.16
CA VAL A 582 2.52 -54.13 3.45
C VAL A 582 1.90 -52.77 3.14
N LEU A 583 0.88 -52.77 2.28
CA LEU A 583 0.15 -51.56 1.91
C LEU A 583 -0.78 -51.08 3.03
N PRO A 584 -1.07 -49.77 3.10
CA PRO A 584 -1.90 -49.21 4.17
C PRO A 584 -3.36 -49.63 4.03
N THR A 585 -4.11 -49.52 5.13
CA THR A 585 -5.56 -49.77 5.16
C THR A 585 -6.33 -48.57 5.72
N THR A 586 -5.93 -48.08 6.89
CA THR A 586 -6.55 -46.91 7.53
C THR A 586 -6.25 -45.62 6.76
N SER A 587 -7.27 -44.77 6.58
CA SER A 587 -7.20 -43.48 5.89
C SER A 587 -6.76 -43.54 4.41
N VAL A 588 -6.86 -44.72 3.78
CA VAL A 588 -6.61 -44.88 2.35
C VAL A 588 -7.92 -44.65 1.60
N GLU A 589 -7.95 -43.63 0.74
CA GLU A 589 -9.07 -43.36 -0.14
C GLU A 589 -9.01 -44.20 -1.42
N LYS A 590 -10.15 -44.34 -2.11
CA LYS A 590 -10.21 -44.95 -3.44
C LYS A 590 -9.30 -44.15 -4.40
N ALA A 591 -8.66 -44.84 -5.32
CA ALA A 591 -7.66 -44.32 -6.25
C ALA A 591 -6.33 -43.84 -5.62
N ARG A 592 -6.13 -43.96 -4.29
CA ARG A 592 -4.78 -43.76 -3.71
C ARG A 592 -3.80 -44.71 -4.38
N HIS A 593 -2.72 -44.12 -4.90
CA HIS A 593 -1.67 -44.80 -5.63
C HIS A 593 -0.40 -44.90 -4.77
N PHE A 594 0.34 -46.00 -4.95
CA PHE A 594 1.75 -46.10 -4.54
C PHE A 594 2.54 -46.73 -5.68
N ARG A 595 3.76 -46.20 -5.92
CA ARG A 595 4.73 -46.77 -6.83
C ARG A 595 5.93 -47.28 -6.04
N ILE A 596 6.07 -48.60 -5.96
CA ILE A 596 7.16 -49.25 -5.25
C ILE A 596 8.24 -49.64 -6.26
N ILE A 597 9.45 -49.09 -6.10
CA ILE A 597 10.60 -49.29 -6.98
C ILE A 597 11.61 -50.22 -6.29
N ASN A 598 11.95 -51.33 -6.92
CA ASN A 598 12.97 -52.24 -6.45
C ASN A 598 14.34 -51.94 -7.11
N SER A 599 15.20 -51.24 -6.38
CA SER A 599 16.62 -51.02 -6.70
C SER A 599 17.55 -51.86 -5.80
N ASN A 600 17.04 -52.96 -5.24
CA ASN A 600 17.72 -53.87 -4.33
C ASN A 600 18.36 -55.06 -5.06
N ALA A 601 19.27 -55.78 -4.39
CA ALA A 601 19.85 -57.03 -4.92
C ALA A 601 18.94 -58.26 -4.80
N ALA A 602 17.69 -58.12 -4.34
CA ALA A 602 16.73 -59.20 -4.14
C ALA A 602 15.29 -58.76 -4.45
N THR A 603 14.43 -59.72 -4.78
CA THR A 603 13.00 -59.51 -5.09
C THR A 603 12.22 -59.02 -3.85
N LEU A 604 11.35 -58.03 -4.03
CA LEU A 604 10.43 -57.56 -3.00
C LEU A 604 9.09 -58.29 -3.11
N ILE A 605 8.41 -58.46 -1.97
CA ILE A 605 7.03 -58.96 -1.89
C ILE A 605 6.13 -57.79 -1.50
N VAL A 606 5.01 -57.57 -2.20
CA VAL A 606 3.99 -56.59 -1.81
C VAL A 606 2.74 -57.32 -1.34
N GLN A 607 2.21 -56.93 -0.18
CA GLN A 607 1.06 -57.54 0.48
C GLN A 607 -0.01 -56.50 0.82
N ALA A 608 -1.26 -56.94 0.86
CA ALA A 608 -2.35 -56.21 1.49
C ALA A 608 -2.26 -56.32 3.02
N SER A 609 -3.08 -55.57 3.76
CA SER A 609 -3.03 -55.54 5.23
C SER A 609 -3.50 -56.85 5.89
N ASP A 610 -4.21 -57.71 5.16
CA ASP A 610 -4.54 -59.09 5.56
C ASP A 610 -3.43 -60.12 5.26
N ALA A 611 -2.24 -59.65 4.85
CA ALA A 611 -1.09 -60.44 4.39
C ALA A 611 -1.28 -61.23 3.07
N THR A 612 -2.38 -61.04 2.34
CA THR A 612 -2.51 -61.61 0.99
C THR A 612 -1.53 -60.94 0.02
N SER A 613 -0.88 -61.74 -0.83
CA SER A 613 0.12 -61.25 -1.79
C SER A 613 -0.55 -60.50 -2.93
N ILE A 614 -0.13 -59.25 -3.15
CA ILE A 614 -0.55 -58.41 -4.28
C ILE A 614 0.38 -58.63 -5.48
N GLY A 615 1.69 -58.72 -5.24
CA GLY A 615 2.65 -58.91 -6.31
C GLY A 615 4.10 -59.07 -5.84
N LEU A 616 4.96 -59.48 -6.77
CA LEU A 616 6.41 -59.54 -6.60
C LEU A 616 7.05 -58.44 -7.45
N ILE A 617 8.12 -57.81 -6.93
CA ILE A 617 8.90 -56.81 -7.67
C ILE A 617 10.30 -57.35 -7.89
N PRO A 618 10.63 -57.86 -9.10
CA PRO A 618 11.98 -58.28 -9.44
C PRO A 618 12.99 -57.12 -9.36
N ILE A 619 14.27 -57.47 -9.35
CA ILE A 619 15.39 -56.51 -9.33
C ILE A 619 15.28 -55.54 -10.52
N GLY A 620 15.37 -54.23 -10.24
CA GLY A 620 15.32 -53.17 -11.25
C GLY A 620 13.93 -52.82 -11.79
N GLN A 621 12.85 -53.38 -11.21
CA GLN A 621 11.48 -53.14 -11.66
C GLN A 621 10.69 -52.27 -10.68
N SER A 622 9.49 -51.84 -11.08
CA SER A 622 8.55 -51.17 -10.18
C SER A 622 7.14 -51.76 -10.29
N LEU A 623 6.44 -51.84 -9.16
CA LEU A 623 5.03 -52.16 -9.09
C LEU A 623 4.23 -50.89 -8.79
N GLU A 624 3.23 -50.63 -9.61
CA GLU A 624 2.22 -49.60 -9.37
C GLU A 624 0.99 -50.28 -8.78
N VAL A 625 0.52 -49.77 -7.64
CA VAL A 625 -0.65 -50.29 -6.93
C VAL A 625 -1.65 -49.17 -6.66
N THR A 626 -2.91 -49.41 -7.02
CA THR A 626 -4.00 -48.43 -6.88
C THR A 626 -5.13 -49.04 -6.06
N ALA A 627 -5.58 -48.34 -5.01
CA ALA A 627 -6.71 -48.77 -4.20
C ALA A 627 -8.01 -48.71 -5.02
N LEU A 628 -8.69 -49.85 -5.19
CA LEU A 628 -9.96 -49.93 -5.93
C LEU A 628 -11.16 -49.40 -5.11
N GLN A 629 -10.97 -49.23 -3.81
CA GLN A 629 -11.95 -48.71 -2.85
C GLN A 629 -11.24 -48.01 -1.69
N ALA A 630 -11.99 -47.23 -0.90
CA ALA A 630 -11.50 -46.74 0.38
C ALA A 630 -11.39 -47.88 1.40
N THR A 631 -10.44 -47.78 2.33
CA THR A 631 -10.12 -48.81 3.33
C THR A 631 -9.89 -50.21 2.71
N PRO A 632 -8.90 -50.36 1.80
CA PRO A 632 -8.56 -51.65 1.21
C PRO A 632 -7.94 -52.58 2.27
N THR A 633 -8.05 -53.89 2.07
CA THR A 633 -7.69 -54.89 3.10
C THR A 633 -7.13 -56.18 2.50
N THR A 634 -7.74 -56.67 1.42
CA THR A 634 -7.34 -57.88 0.69
C THR A 634 -6.69 -57.52 -0.65
N TYR A 635 -6.02 -58.48 -1.30
CA TYR A 635 -5.42 -58.27 -2.63
C TYR A 635 -6.43 -57.78 -3.68
N SER A 636 -7.69 -58.22 -3.63
CA SER A 636 -8.74 -57.81 -4.57
C SER A 636 -9.22 -56.37 -4.38
N HIS A 637 -8.81 -55.69 -3.30
CA HIS A 637 -9.03 -54.25 -3.10
C HIS A 637 -7.93 -53.39 -3.75
N TRP A 638 -6.94 -54.01 -4.39
CA TRP A 638 -5.84 -53.35 -5.08
C TRP A 638 -5.77 -53.78 -6.56
N ASN A 639 -5.68 -52.81 -7.46
CA ASN A 639 -5.23 -53.07 -8.83
C ASN A 639 -3.69 -52.98 -8.83
N SER A 640 -3.02 -53.88 -9.55
CA SER A 640 -1.56 -53.91 -9.62
C SER A 640 -1.05 -54.07 -11.04
N ALA A 641 -0.09 -53.25 -11.44
CA ALA A 641 0.59 -53.33 -12.74
C ALA A 641 2.11 -53.40 -12.54
N ILE A 642 2.75 -54.41 -13.14
CA ILE A 642 4.23 -54.53 -13.15
C ILE A 642 4.75 -53.68 -14.31
N GLY A 643 5.33 -52.54 -13.98
CA GLY A 643 5.90 -51.61 -14.95
C GLY A 643 7.40 -51.82 -15.14
N SER A 644 7.82 -52.08 -16.38
CA SER A 644 9.23 -52.01 -16.78
C SER A 644 9.70 -50.55 -16.88
N GLY A 645 9.93 -49.92 -15.72
CA GLY A 645 10.69 -48.67 -15.58
C GLY A 645 10.10 -47.39 -16.17
N ASN A 646 9.49 -46.58 -15.29
CA ASN A 646 9.33 -45.11 -15.37
C ASN A 646 8.29 -44.50 -16.33
N GLY A 647 7.12 -44.12 -15.78
CA GLY A 647 6.24 -43.08 -16.31
C GLY A 647 4.97 -42.89 -15.44
N TYR A 648 4.69 -41.68 -14.94
CA TYR A 648 3.61 -41.41 -13.98
C TYR A 648 2.21 -41.17 -14.61
N THR A 649 1.19 -41.18 -13.72
CA THR A 649 -0.06 -40.35 -13.61
C THR A 649 -1.40 -41.10 -13.89
N TYR A 650 -2.50 -41.04 -13.08
CA TYR A 650 -3.27 -39.86 -12.54
C TYR A 650 -4.48 -40.19 -11.58
N ARG A 651 -4.98 -39.15 -10.84
CA ARG A 651 -6.39 -38.75 -10.50
C ARG A 651 -7.16 -39.14 -9.18
N ASP A 652 -7.80 -38.09 -8.63
CA ASP A 652 -9.06 -37.93 -7.83
C ASP A 652 -9.22 -38.59 -6.42
N THR A 653 -9.38 -37.85 -5.31
CA THR A 653 -10.46 -36.87 -5.00
C THR A 653 -10.09 -35.93 -3.81
N PRO A 654 -10.41 -34.61 -3.79
CA PRO A 654 -10.07 -33.72 -2.67
C PRO A 654 -11.24 -33.33 -1.75
N VAL A 655 -10.97 -33.16 -0.45
CA VAL A 655 -11.79 -32.37 0.50
C VAL A 655 -11.22 -30.96 0.68
N GLY A 656 -12.11 -29.98 0.90
CA GLY A 656 -11.73 -28.56 0.89
C GLY A 656 -10.82 -28.14 2.05
N GLY A 657 -9.69 -27.50 1.75
CA GLY A 657 -8.89 -26.74 2.72
C GLY A 657 -7.36 -26.91 2.67
N SER A 658 -6.83 -27.92 1.96
CA SER A 658 -5.38 -28.19 1.96
C SER A 658 -4.58 -27.32 0.97
N ILE A 659 -3.47 -26.77 1.47
CA ILE A 659 -2.54 -25.87 0.75
C ILE A 659 -1.36 -26.69 0.21
N ALA A 660 -1.01 -26.52 -1.07
CA ALA A 660 0.19 -27.10 -1.64
C ALA A 660 1.45 -26.30 -1.24
N LEU A 661 2.47 -26.98 -0.72
CA LEU A 661 3.71 -26.38 -0.26
C LEU A 661 4.84 -26.60 -1.28
N ARG A 662 5.72 -25.61 -1.44
CA ARG A 662 7.02 -25.79 -2.12
C ARG A 662 8.13 -26.03 -1.10
N ASN A 663 9.04 -26.96 -1.38
CA ASN A 663 10.22 -27.17 -0.54
C ASN A 663 11.37 -26.20 -0.90
N ALA A 664 12.43 -26.19 -0.10
CA ALA A 664 13.58 -25.28 -0.26
C ALA A 664 14.35 -25.46 -1.58
N SER A 665 14.08 -26.53 -2.34
CA SER A 665 14.63 -26.79 -3.68
C SER A 665 13.61 -26.51 -4.79
N ALA A 666 12.61 -25.66 -4.51
CA ALA A 666 11.54 -25.20 -5.40
C ALA A 666 10.54 -26.28 -5.89
N ASN A 667 10.65 -27.53 -5.46
CA ASN A 667 9.70 -28.60 -5.81
C ASN A 667 8.32 -28.35 -5.18
N LEU A 668 7.26 -28.49 -5.98
CA LEU A 668 5.87 -28.39 -5.55
C LEU A 668 5.34 -29.77 -5.12
N LEU A 669 4.80 -29.86 -3.90
CA LEU A 669 4.12 -31.07 -3.41
C LEU A 669 2.60 -30.87 -3.49
N ALA A 670 1.91 -31.75 -4.21
CA ALA A 670 0.45 -31.72 -4.39
C ALA A 670 -0.12 -33.13 -4.61
N ASP A 671 -1.10 -33.51 -3.80
CA ASP A 671 -1.65 -34.89 -3.77
C ASP A 671 -2.65 -35.21 -4.89
N ALA A 672 -3.09 -34.20 -5.65
CA ALA A 672 -4.07 -34.33 -6.73
C ALA A 672 -3.69 -33.44 -7.93
N PHE A 673 -2.61 -33.81 -8.63
CA PHE A 673 -2.21 -33.13 -9.86
C PHE A 673 -3.18 -33.47 -10.99
N VAL A 674 -3.69 -32.41 -11.65
CA VAL A 674 -4.56 -32.29 -12.83
C VAL A 674 -3.88 -31.82 -14.13
N PRO A 675 -3.77 -32.51 -15.28
CA PRO A 675 -3.39 -31.84 -16.51
C PRO A 675 -4.63 -31.25 -17.16
N THR A 676 -4.43 -30.24 -17.98
CA THR A 676 -5.43 -29.80 -18.94
C THR A 676 -5.33 -30.65 -20.22
N LYS A 677 -6.49 -31.00 -20.79
CA LYS A 677 -6.63 -31.75 -22.04
C LYS A 677 -7.35 -30.88 -23.06
N THR A 678 -6.81 -30.75 -24.27
CA THR A 678 -7.52 -30.12 -25.40
C THR A 678 -8.00 -31.18 -26.37
N SER A 679 -9.28 -31.12 -26.76
CA SER A 679 -9.85 -31.99 -27.79
C SER A 679 -10.02 -31.21 -29.11
N THR A 680 -9.52 -31.78 -30.20
CA THR A 680 -9.57 -31.21 -31.56
C THR A 680 -10.23 -32.21 -32.52
N ALA A 681 -11.15 -31.74 -33.36
CA ALA A 681 -11.75 -32.58 -34.40
C ALA A 681 -10.81 -32.69 -35.62
N SER A 682 -10.57 -33.93 -36.05
CA SER A 682 -9.78 -34.28 -37.24
C SER A 682 -10.36 -33.64 -38.50
N SER A 683 -9.53 -32.99 -39.30
CA SER A 683 -9.97 -32.18 -40.44
C SER A 683 -9.11 -32.31 -41.71
N ALA A 684 -8.22 -33.32 -41.78
CA ALA A 684 -7.09 -33.38 -42.72
C ALA A 684 -6.08 -32.22 -42.63
N GLY A 685 -6.29 -31.24 -41.75
CA GLY A 685 -5.34 -30.16 -41.47
C GLY A 685 -4.23 -30.54 -40.46
N THR A 686 -3.45 -29.52 -40.08
CA THR A 686 -2.36 -29.63 -39.10
C THR A 686 -2.63 -28.76 -37.87
N LEU A 687 -2.77 -29.38 -36.70
CA LEU A 687 -2.69 -28.71 -35.41
C LEU A 687 -1.22 -28.39 -35.10
N THR A 688 -0.87 -27.11 -35.01
CA THR A 688 0.50 -26.69 -34.62
C THR A 688 0.49 -26.23 -33.16
N MET A 689 1.29 -26.89 -32.33
CA MET A 689 1.41 -26.60 -30.91
C MET A 689 2.47 -25.51 -30.65
N ASN A 690 2.31 -24.81 -29.54
CA ASN A 690 3.22 -23.79 -28.99
C ASN A 690 3.50 -24.08 -27.50
N SER A 691 4.24 -23.20 -26.82
CA SER A 691 4.54 -23.29 -25.38
C SER A 691 3.29 -23.42 -24.49
N ASP A 692 2.18 -22.82 -24.93
CA ASP A 692 0.95 -22.67 -24.15
C ASP A 692 -0.05 -23.81 -24.46
N SER A 693 0.32 -24.71 -25.37
CA SER A 693 -0.50 -25.86 -25.77
C SER A 693 -0.49 -26.91 -24.67
N THR A 694 -1.68 -27.39 -24.31
CA THR A 694 -1.87 -28.43 -23.29
C THR A 694 -1.03 -29.67 -23.59
N GLN A 695 -0.43 -30.27 -22.56
CA GLN A 695 0.39 -31.46 -22.72
C GLN A 695 -0.42 -32.64 -23.29
N VAL A 696 -1.71 -32.74 -22.97
CA VAL A 696 -2.59 -33.79 -23.52
C VAL A 696 -3.45 -33.24 -24.67
N GLN A 697 -3.16 -33.69 -25.89
CA GLN A 697 -4.00 -33.46 -27.07
C GLN A 697 -4.84 -34.70 -27.37
N GLU A 698 -6.13 -34.53 -27.57
CA GLU A 698 -7.04 -35.57 -28.03
C GLU A 698 -7.58 -35.22 -29.42
N ILE A 699 -7.38 -36.10 -30.39
CA ILE A 699 -7.94 -35.97 -31.73
C ILE A 699 -9.18 -36.85 -31.82
N THR A 700 -10.30 -36.30 -32.29
CA THR A 700 -11.61 -36.96 -32.43
C THR A 700 -12.13 -36.81 -33.85
N GLY A 701 -13.19 -37.53 -34.26
CA GLY A 701 -13.75 -37.43 -35.62
C GLY A 701 -13.34 -38.60 -36.53
N THR A 702 -13.26 -38.37 -37.85
CA THR A 702 -13.08 -39.45 -38.84
C THR A 702 -12.01 -39.23 -39.92
N ALA A 703 -11.44 -38.04 -40.03
CA ALA A 703 -10.43 -37.72 -41.02
C ALA A 703 -9.02 -38.06 -40.51
N VAL A 704 -8.04 -38.13 -41.41
CA VAL A 704 -6.63 -38.04 -41.01
C VAL A 704 -6.36 -36.67 -40.37
N HIS A 705 -5.30 -36.56 -39.57
CA HIS A 705 -4.89 -35.28 -39.00
C HIS A 705 -3.38 -35.25 -38.74
N THR A 706 -2.78 -34.07 -38.73
CA THR A 706 -1.38 -33.91 -38.32
C THR A 706 -1.31 -33.10 -37.03
N VAL A 707 -0.50 -33.54 -36.07
CA VAL A 707 -0.16 -32.75 -34.88
C VAL A 707 1.33 -32.43 -34.92
N ARG A 708 1.69 -31.14 -34.90
CA ARG A 708 3.07 -30.68 -34.89
C ARG A 708 3.45 -30.22 -33.48
N LEU A 709 4.37 -30.93 -32.85
CA LEU A 709 4.85 -30.66 -31.50
C LEU A 709 5.57 -29.29 -31.40
N PRO A 710 5.57 -28.64 -30.22
CA PRO A 710 6.15 -27.31 -30.04
C PRO A 710 7.69 -27.33 -30.00
N ASN A 711 8.29 -26.14 -30.02
CA ASN A 711 9.73 -25.95 -29.76
C ASN A 711 10.01 -24.86 -28.71
N GLY A 712 9.42 -23.68 -28.85
CA GLY A 712 9.55 -22.61 -27.87
C GLY A 712 9.01 -23.03 -26.51
N GLY A 713 9.79 -22.79 -25.45
CA GLY A 713 9.44 -23.15 -24.07
C GLY A 713 9.61 -24.63 -23.69
N VAL A 714 9.94 -25.51 -24.65
CA VAL A 714 10.13 -26.94 -24.38
C VAL A 714 11.55 -27.22 -23.91
N THR A 715 11.67 -27.89 -22.75
CA THR A 715 12.92 -28.31 -22.14
C THR A 715 13.10 -29.83 -22.16
N ALA A 716 14.34 -30.30 -22.04
CA ALA A 716 14.66 -31.72 -21.98
C ALA A 716 13.91 -32.41 -20.81
N GLY A 717 13.19 -33.49 -21.12
CA GLY A 717 12.35 -34.23 -20.18
C GLY A 717 10.87 -33.83 -20.18
N MET A 718 10.49 -32.70 -20.79
CA MET A 718 9.08 -32.30 -20.93
C MET A 718 8.33 -33.26 -21.87
N ASP A 719 7.11 -33.66 -21.48
CA ASP A 719 6.28 -34.62 -22.21
C ASP A 719 5.03 -34.00 -22.85
N TYR A 720 4.57 -34.62 -23.93
CA TYR A 720 3.29 -34.35 -24.59
C TYR A 720 2.60 -35.68 -24.94
N ARG A 721 1.33 -35.85 -24.60
CA ARG A 721 0.53 -37.05 -24.91
C ARG A 721 -0.48 -36.77 -26.01
N ILE A 722 -0.37 -37.49 -27.12
CA ILE A 722 -1.33 -37.44 -28.23
C ILE A 722 -2.22 -38.68 -28.17
N ILE A 723 -3.53 -38.46 -27.98
CA ILE A 723 -4.57 -39.49 -27.97
C ILE A 723 -5.32 -39.40 -29.30
N ASN A 724 -5.44 -40.51 -30.03
CA ASN A 724 -6.24 -40.58 -31.23
C ASN A 724 -7.55 -41.37 -30.98
N ASN A 725 -8.60 -40.63 -30.62
CA ASN A 725 -9.98 -41.11 -30.55
C ASN A 725 -10.77 -40.78 -31.84
N SER A 726 -10.08 -40.49 -32.95
CA SER A 726 -10.67 -40.41 -34.28
C SER A 726 -10.59 -41.77 -34.99
N THR A 727 -11.38 -41.97 -36.05
CA THR A 727 -11.27 -43.17 -36.90
C THR A 727 -10.18 -43.04 -37.98
N GLY A 728 -9.54 -41.87 -38.11
CA GLY A 728 -8.44 -41.65 -39.04
C GLY A 728 -7.07 -41.80 -38.37
N THR A 729 -6.01 -41.93 -39.17
CA THR A 729 -4.63 -41.95 -38.64
C THR A 729 -4.17 -40.53 -38.31
N VAL A 730 -3.55 -40.35 -37.14
CA VAL A 730 -2.93 -39.09 -36.72
C VAL A 730 -1.42 -39.16 -36.95
N THR A 731 -0.87 -38.27 -37.75
CA THR A 731 0.59 -38.12 -37.94
C THR A 731 1.13 -37.13 -36.93
N VAL A 732 2.19 -37.48 -36.20
CA VAL A 732 2.86 -36.57 -35.26
C VAL A 732 4.19 -36.11 -35.84
N GLN A 733 4.43 -34.80 -35.85
CA GLN A 733 5.61 -34.17 -36.44
C GLN A 733 6.40 -33.36 -35.41
N SER A 734 7.72 -33.25 -35.60
CA SER A 734 8.54 -32.27 -34.90
C SER A 734 8.22 -30.85 -35.38
N SER A 735 8.59 -29.83 -34.60
CA SER A 735 8.41 -28.42 -34.98
C SER A 735 9.03 -28.06 -36.35
N GLY A 736 10.10 -28.75 -36.76
CA GLY A 736 10.73 -28.66 -38.09
C GLY A 736 9.97 -29.35 -39.23
N GLY A 737 8.80 -29.95 -38.98
CA GLY A 737 7.96 -30.61 -39.99
C GLY A 737 8.33 -32.06 -40.31
N ASN A 738 9.29 -32.66 -39.58
CA ASN A 738 9.68 -34.06 -39.77
C ASN A 738 8.67 -34.98 -39.08
N THR A 739 8.20 -36.03 -39.75
CA THR A 739 7.38 -37.06 -39.10
C THR A 739 8.18 -37.78 -38.01
N ILE A 740 7.59 -37.88 -36.82
CA ILE A 740 8.11 -38.65 -35.70
C ILE A 740 7.50 -40.05 -35.74
N THR A 741 6.17 -40.14 -35.73
CA THR A 741 5.43 -41.40 -35.81
C THR A 741 3.98 -41.16 -36.24
N THR A 742 3.18 -42.22 -36.34
CA THR A 742 1.73 -42.16 -36.47
C THR A 742 1.05 -42.80 -35.27
N VAL A 743 -0.08 -42.25 -34.85
CA VAL A 743 -0.95 -42.77 -33.79
C VAL A 743 -2.19 -43.37 -34.45
N ALA A 744 -2.36 -44.69 -34.32
CA ALA A 744 -3.52 -45.40 -34.85
C ALA A 744 -4.81 -45.03 -34.10
N ALA A 745 -5.96 -45.27 -34.72
CA ALA A 745 -7.27 -45.07 -34.09
C ALA A 745 -7.38 -45.88 -32.79
N GLY A 746 -7.94 -45.27 -31.74
CA GLY A 746 -8.06 -45.86 -30.39
C GLY A 746 -6.74 -45.95 -29.60
N SER A 747 -5.65 -45.37 -30.10
CA SER A 747 -4.32 -45.43 -29.46
C SER A 747 -3.89 -44.09 -28.86
N ALA A 748 -2.92 -44.11 -27.95
CA ALA A 748 -2.26 -42.92 -27.45
C ALA A 748 -0.74 -43.12 -27.42
N VAL A 749 0.03 -42.05 -27.68
CA VAL A 749 1.49 -42.04 -27.63
C VAL A 749 1.95 -40.85 -26.77
N LEU A 750 2.96 -41.10 -25.95
CA LEU A 750 3.67 -40.08 -25.16
C LEU A 750 4.96 -39.72 -25.88
N PHE A 751 5.23 -38.43 -26.04
CA PHE A 751 6.42 -37.88 -26.68
C PHE A 751 7.23 -37.13 -25.64
N ILE A 752 8.48 -37.51 -25.41
CA ILE A 752 9.33 -36.87 -24.38
C ILE A 752 10.52 -36.18 -25.06
N ALA A 753 10.65 -34.87 -24.84
CA ALA A 753 11.75 -34.07 -25.37
C ALA A 753 13.10 -34.60 -24.83
N GLN A 754 14.05 -34.87 -25.72
CA GLN A 754 15.40 -35.33 -25.37
C GLN A 754 16.38 -34.18 -25.17
N ILE A 755 16.08 -33.00 -25.72
CA ILE A 755 16.86 -31.76 -25.59
C ILE A 755 15.92 -30.56 -25.45
N ASP A 756 16.46 -29.44 -25.00
CA ASP A 756 15.78 -28.14 -25.05
C ASP A 756 15.56 -27.70 -26.52
N LEU A 757 14.46 -26.97 -26.77
CA LEU A 757 14.08 -26.43 -28.08
C LEU A 757 14.09 -27.48 -29.23
N PRO A 758 13.35 -28.60 -29.11
CA PRO A 758 13.43 -29.73 -30.03
C PRO A 758 12.86 -29.42 -31.43
N THR A 759 13.66 -29.72 -32.47
CA THR A 759 13.37 -29.39 -33.88
C THR A 759 13.36 -30.60 -34.81
N ALA A 760 14.12 -31.66 -34.52
CA ALA A 760 14.22 -32.87 -35.34
C ALA A 760 13.51 -34.07 -34.69
N THR A 761 13.29 -35.15 -35.47
CA THR A 761 12.67 -36.38 -34.98
C THR A 761 13.45 -37.02 -33.82
N ALA A 762 14.78 -37.06 -33.90
CA ALA A 762 15.65 -37.61 -32.85
C ALA A 762 15.61 -36.83 -31.52
N ASN A 763 14.99 -35.65 -31.50
CA ASN A 763 14.85 -34.82 -30.30
C ASN A 763 13.63 -35.23 -29.45
N TRP A 764 12.89 -36.24 -29.90
CA TRP A 764 11.71 -36.80 -29.24
C TRP A 764 11.86 -38.33 -29.16
N ARG A 765 11.50 -38.92 -28.02
CA ARG A 765 11.33 -40.37 -27.85
C ARG A 765 9.87 -40.69 -27.56
#